data_AF-A0A9D8F338-F1
#
_entry.id   AF-A0A9D8F338-F1
#
_cell.length_a   1.000
_cell.length_b   1.000
_cell.length_c   1.000
_cell.angle_alpha   90.00
_cell.angle_beta   90.00
_cell.angle_gamma   90.00
#
_symmetry.space_group_name_H-M   'P 1'
#
loop_
_entity.id
_entity.type
_entity.pdbx_description
1 polymer ?
#
loop_
_entity_poly.entity_id
_entity_poly.type
_entity_poly.pdbx_seq_one_letter_code
_entity_poly.pdbx_strand_id
1 'polypeptide(L)'
;MMHLRLPTSRLRVMVNASLLSVLLSTATTMAAVAADVGTPLVIWHSQPVKPGQTVLLYGDALSAAKVTVQRLSDDAPGDPGASVSGAETSTDRSEDLVPIQPRERALKVLLPAGADPGVFALRVQAEGRRQTVLVNGPQPWWARGSQRLEATPGEDLRVFGLGLGWAGVHEALAGLPPGSPKTRLALRGSRNVELAVREADLYSVRAPLPADLPPGDYEVWVHNGCGGPQAWARCPEPLRVQRAAPWPEREFNVLHHGARGDGAADDTGPVQRAIDEAGRSGGGVVWFPSGQYRFNRPLRIPRQVLLRGASREATLLYWSNRHFARLRGIIHGEAQFGLEDMTIWYVGAERGIENMAEVEGKSLYSNANRPTWWQEGDIVLRRLVIRWSPYAARPGWGQLSDTIEITRQLNFESLDAAGTGAAVWLCGRDIRVEDCDIYSGGFPLLLAFMSDGSLVRNNRLYTGRGGLVWAQRGRKVIWENNQMLGADNMSRAGWSTKAHPYYDQVYFRGNTVAFAQSADYEIVGSDGASPVYYGGVTSAAGTSVQLSKPVRSWPFEPEGHLAFVMGGRGKGQARTIQRGTTNSIEIDHPWSVPLDSTSLLGINHSLRQWLMVGNRIADGDSMQMYGLNHEVVFAENQLERVGGSFEAALRFLAFQHTSDGPEAAEPSFFSQMLGNRLVAPRLDMRRFESGTAAIELSGGDVDSLGRAETPCLMNAAVLRGNDVRGGKILLSVGSQLPFRAEDILIEDNRITDAPEGLDIGPRTAGVMLRRNQLLGVRRPLVGAGIDTAWLEPGRRVEYWFEALEGVLSRLSKRPVADLRPFREQAAQLGSVAESDPRWLELKRTVARAVTRSLPPPHNPDLAEVLFGIRLRASAAAGLNETLEQGRGGDAEWHVNVEHRGANAATIRVTPQGAHGWQGEAVAAPAGPQSNSTVRLPIRVPAGAQGTFGFPAQVQVTVGDATVAWQETLPAGLGEVRDWLVIGPEIPGATVEASLLTNRVQQWRWDQPVRFGANEKSWQRVQGVSPLAFDKWFPTITHLPAGTTGAFAAAAIQADAGVWVEWTAGLGGPGSRRELQFFLDGKEFFDLRLGRETWSPKRLPMYLSQGRHVILVVARTRDQLPEVSLSVRELDDNGGGRVRPVAPWTQD
;
A
#
# COMPACT_ATOMS: atom_id res chain seq x y z
N MET A 1 12.56 60.85 32.67
CA MET A 1 12.22 62.26 32.42
C MET A 1 12.57 62.61 30.99
N MET A 2 11.71 63.43 30.38
CA MET A 2 11.77 64.07 29.07
C MET A 2 13.16 64.43 28.48
N HIS A 3 13.28 64.17 27.17
CA HIS A 3 13.69 65.07 26.08
C HIS A 3 15.16 65.42 25.75
N LEU A 4 15.39 65.39 24.41
CA LEU A 4 16.10 66.39 23.56
C LEU A 4 17.66 66.30 23.56
N ARG A 5 18.44 66.37 22.46
CA ARG A 5 18.35 66.99 21.12
C ARG A 5 19.58 66.52 20.26
N LEU A 6 19.43 66.14 18.98
CA LEU A 6 19.83 66.87 17.72
C LEU A 6 21.31 66.68 17.23
N PRO A 7 21.73 67.09 16.01
CA PRO A 7 21.08 67.04 14.68
C PRO A 7 22.00 66.82 13.43
N THR A 8 21.36 66.52 12.28
CA THR A 8 21.53 67.01 10.87
C THR A 8 22.90 67.17 10.17
N SER A 9 23.11 66.38 9.09
CA SER A 9 23.00 66.77 7.64
C SER A 9 24.18 66.51 6.67
N ARG A 10 23.75 66.15 5.43
CA ARG A 10 24.37 66.27 4.08
C ARG A 10 25.37 65.21 3.60
N LEU A 11 25.02 64.50 2.51
CA LEU A 11 25.77 64.57 1.24
C LEU A 11 24.92 64.17 0.01
N ARG A 12 25.30 64.74 -1.15
CA ARG A 12 24.59 64.84 -2.43
C ARG A 12 24.59 63.57 -3.27
N VAL A 13 23.52 63.43 -4.06
CA VAL A 13 23.36 62.59 -5.24
C VAL A 13 24.21 63.11 -6.40
N MET A 14 24.94 62.21 -7.07
CA MET A 14 25.53 62.46 -8.40
C MET A 14 25.05 61.33 -9.33
N VAL A 15 24.34 61.70 -10.38
CA VAL A 15 23.79 60.83 -11.42
C VAL A 15 24.90 60.52 -12.43
N ASN A 16 25.13 59.24 -12.74
CA ASN A 16 25.91 58.81 -13.91
C ASN A 16 24.99 58.02 -14.86
N ALA A 17 24.63 58.63 -15.98
CA ALA A 17 23.67 58.16 -16.98
C ALA A 17 24.27 57.17 -18.02
N SER A 18 25.29 56.40 -17.65
CA SER A 18 26.02 55.51 -18.60
C SER A 18 25.87 54.01 -18.33
N LEU A 19 25.10 53.62 -17.29
CA LEU A 19 24.84 52.22 -16.95
C LEU A 19 23.47 51.70 -17.42
N LEU A 20 22.57 52.58 -17.88
CA LEU A 20 21.23 52.18 -18.32
C LEU A 20 21.18 51.68 -19.79
N SER A 21 22.16 52.04 -20.62
CA SER A 21 22.20 51.62 -22.03
C SER A 21 22.84 50.24 -22.24
N VAL A 22 23.70 49.77 -21.33
CA VAL A 22 24.30 48.43 -21.39
C VAL A 22 23.31 47.36 -20.87
N LEU A 23 22.50 47.67 -19.86
CA LEU A 23 21.49 46.77 -19.30
C LEU A 23 20.26 46.54 -20.21
N LEU A 24 19.96 47.46 -21.15
CA LEU A 24 18.87 47.25 -22.13
C LEU A 24 19.31 46.46 -23.38
N SER A 25 20.61 46.37 -23.67
CA SER A 25 21.13 45.63 -24.85
C SER A 25 21.39 44.15 -24.61
N THR A 26 21.68 43.74 -23.35
CA THR A 26 21.79 42.32 -22.96
C THR A 26 20.45 41.66 -22.68
N ALA A 27 19.39 42.44 -22.39
CA ALA A 27 18.02 41.95 -22.22
C ALA A 27 17.32 41.64 -23.56
N THR A 28 17.79 42.22 -24.67
CA THR A 28 17.21 41.99 -26.01
C THR A 28 17.92 40.91 -26.83
N THR A 29 19.10 40.43 -26.40
CA THR A 29 19.82 39.32 -27.07
C THR A 29 19.65 37.96 -26.40
N MET A 30 19.18 37.88 -25.14
CA MET A 30 18.67 36.62 -24.57
C MET A 30 17.21 36.31 -24.95
N ALA A 31 16.50 37.27 -25.53
CA ALA A 31 15.14 37.08 -26.05
C ALA A 31 15.10 36.52 -27.49
N ALA A 32 16.25 36.32 -28.14
CA ALA A 32 16.31 35.98 -29.57
C ALA A 32 16.77 34.54 -29.88
N VAL A 33 16.86 33.64 -28.88
CA VAL A 33 16.98 32.18 -29.09
C VAL A 33 15.77 31.41 -28.52
N ALA A 34 14.80 32.10 -27.92
CA ALA A 34 13.49 31.53 -27.60
C ALA A 34 12.53 31.67 -28.80
N ALA A 35 12.95 31.17 -29.96
CA ALA A 35 12.04 30.97 -31.08
C ALA A 35 11.45 29.56 -30.96
N ASP A 36 10.15 29.50 -30.70
CA ASP A 36 9.26 28.33 -30.71
C ASP A 36 9.13 27.51 -29.42
N VAL A 37 8.55 28.10 -28.35
CA VAL A 37 7.98 27.27 -27.26
C VAL A 37 6.52 27.65 -27.04
N GLY A 38 5.65 27.14 -27.92
CA GLY A 38 4.23 27.06 -27.61
C GLY A 38 3.98 26.14 -26.39
N THR A 39 2.79 26.23 -25.80
CA THR A 39 2.29 25.30 -24.77
C THR A 39 2.60 23.85 -25.16
N PRO A 40 3.35 23.05 -24.36
CA PRO A 40 3.69 21.67 -24.70
C PRO A 40 2.43 20.81 -24.93
N LEU A 41 2.53 19.88 -25.87
CA LEU A 41 1.49 18.90 -26.21
C LEU A 41 1.53 17.70 -25.27
N VAL A 42 2.73 17.26 -24.89
CA VAL A 42 2.98 16.09 -24.04
C VAL A 42 3.65 16.58 -22.75
N ILE A 43 3.03 16.27 -21.62
CA ILE A 43 3.55 16.58 -20.28
C ILE A 43 4.18 15.37 -19.60
N TRP A 44 3.84 14.16 -20.03
CA TRP A 44 4.41 12.91 -19.52
C TRP A 44 4.42 11.82 -20.60
N HIS A 45 5.38 10.89 -20.51
CA HIS A 45 5.35 9.67 -21.31
C HIS A 45 5.89 8.46 -20.55
N SER A 46 5.37 7.28 -20.87
CA SER A 46 5.83 6.02 -20.29
C SER A 46 7.23 5.65 -20.75
N GLN A 47 8.06 5.17 -19.84
CA GLN A 47 9.34 4.52 -20.14
C GLN A 47 9.84 3.72 -18.92
N PRO A 48 10.70 2.70 -19.11
CA PRO A 48 11.31 2.22 -20.37
C PRO A 48 10.36 1.50 -21.33
N VAL A 49 10.71 1.49 -22.62
CA VAL A 49 9.94 0.86 -23.72
C VAL A 49 10.86 0.14 -24.71
N LYS A 50 10.63 -1.15 -24.98
CA LYS A 50 11.34 -1.92 -26.02
C LYS A 50 10.78 -1.61 -27.42
N PRO A 51 11.56 -1.82 -28.49
CA PRO A 51 11.01 -1.94 -29.85
C PRO A 51 9.78 -2.86 -29.88
N GLY A 52 8.71 -2.42 -30.54
CA GLY A 52 7.43 -3.15 -30.61
C GLY A 52 6.50 -2.95 -29.39
N GLN A 53 6.96 -2.37 -28.28
CA GLN A 53 6.10 -2.02 -27.13
C GLN A 53 5.38 -0.69 -27.32
N THR A 54 4.33 -0.50 -26.53
CA THR A 54 3.51 0.71 -26.55
C THR A 54 4.18 1.85 -25.78
N VAL A 55 4.22 3.05 -26.35
CA VAL A 55 4.46 4.30 -25.63
C VAL A 55 3.11 4.92 -25.31
N LEU A 56 2.85 5.18 -24.02
CA LEU A 56 1.74 6.03 -23.57
C LEU A 56 2.26 7.47 -23.44
N LEU A 57 1.77 8.37 -24.29
CA LEU A 57 1.96 9.81 -24.19
C LEU A 57 0.75 10.41 -23.46
N TYR A 58 0.97 11.31 -22.51
CA TYR A 58 -0.09 12.02 -21.78
C TYR A 58 0.12 13.53 -21.84
N GLY A 59 -0.95 14.29 -22.05
CA GLY A 59 -0.89 15.71 -22.34
C GLY A 59 -2.23 16.34 -22.73
N ASP A 60 -2.20 17.23 -23.71
CA ASP A 60 -3.34 18.07 -24.13
C ASP A 60 -3.49 18.05 -25.66
N ALA A 61 -4.74 18.02 -26.15
CA ALA A 61 -5.10 17.94 -27.58
C ALA A 61 -4.45 16.76 -28.33
N LEU A 62 -4.34 15.60 -27.68
CA LEU A 62 -3.69 14.42 -28.27
C LEU A 62 -4.62 13.57 -29.15
N SER A 63 -5.92 13.85 -29.15
CA SER A 63 -6.94 13.08 -29.89
C SER A 63 -6.73 13.12 -31.41
N ALA A 64 -6.23 14.23 -31.93
CA ALA A 64 -5.93 14.43 -33.36
C ALA A 64 -4.43 14.51 -33.67
N ALA A 65 -3.57 14.13 -32.71
CA ALA A 65 -2.13 14.29 -32.88
C ALA A 65 -1.56 13.33 -33.92
N LYS A 66 -0.70 13.87 -34.80
CA LYS A 66 0.16 13.10 -35.69
C LYS A 66 1.49 12.85 -35.00
N VAL A 67 1.99 11.62 -35.09
CA VAL A 67 3.25 11.22 -34.46
C VAL A 67 4.16 10.59 -35.49
N THR A 68 5.37 11.11 -35.62
CA THR A 68 6.45 10.47 -36.38
C THR A 68 7.52 10.01 -35.43
N VAL A 69 8.14 8.87 -35.68
CA VAL A 69 9.25 8.35 -34.90
C VAL A 69 10.54 8.37 -35.69
N GLN A 70 11.64 8.53 -34.97
CA GLN A 70 12.99 8.29 -35.46
C GLN A 70 13.79 7.63 -34.33
N ARG A 71 14.41 6.48 -34.61
CA ARG A 71 15.49 5.97 -33.75
C ARG A 71 16.71 6.87 -33.98
N LEU A 72 17.14 7.61 -32.96
CA LEU A 72 18.27 8.53 -33.07
C LEU A 72 19.57 7.75 -33.23
N SER A 73 20.54 8.23 -34.02
CA SER A 73 21.85 7.59 -34.14
C SER A 73 22.61 7.61 -32.81
N ASP A 74 23.49 6.62 -32.59
CA ASP A 74 24.34 6.54 -31.39
C ASP A 74 25.69 7.22 -31.60
N ASP A 75 25.70 8.31 -32.37
CA ASP A 75 26.89 9.13 -32.61
C ASP A 75 27.46 9.69 -31.31
N ALA A 76 28.69 10.22 -31.38
CA ALA A 76 29.35 10.83 -30.23
C ALA A 76 28.43 11.90 -29.59
N PRO A 77 28.16 11.84 -28.27
CA PRO A 77 27.20 12.76 -27.63
C PRO A 77 27.62 14.23 -27.65
N GLY A 78 28.85 14.57 -28.03
CA GLY A 78 29.37 15.93 -27.96
C GLY A 78 29.30 16.53 -26.55
N ASP A 79 29.25 17.87 -26.49
CA ASP A 79 29.11 18.65 -25.25
C ASP A 79 27.63 18.89 -24.90
N PRO A 80 27.20 18.71 -23.64
CA PRO A 80 25.85 19.04 -23.19
C PRO A 80 25.51 20.52 -23.38
N GLY A 81 24.29 20.77 -23.84
CA GLY A 81 23.74 22.12 -24.03
C GLY A 81 24.25 22.86 -25.28
N ALA A 82 25.15 22.27 -26.08
CA ALA A 82 25.56 22.83 -27.35
C ALA A 82 24.37 22.87 -28.33
N SER A 83 24.14 24.01 -28.98
CA SER A 83 23.13 24.10 -30.04
C SER A 83 23.51 23.14 -31.16
N VAL A 84 22.62 22.21 -31.49
CA VAL A 84 22.78 21.32 -32.65
C VAL A 84 22.50 22.14 -33.91
N SER A 85 23.42 23.04 -34.27
CA SER A 85 23.38 23.79 -35.53
C SER A 85 23.89 22.90 -36.65
N GLY A 86 22.98 22.20 -37.33
CA GLY A 86 23.32 21.43 -38.52
C GLY A 86 23.95 20.07 -38.22
N ALA A 87 23.11 19.04 -38.15
CA ALA A 87 23.47 17.67 -38.53
C ALA A 87 22.19 16.84 -38.76
N GLU A 88 21.31 17.29 -39.66
CA GLU A 88 20.54 16.34 -40.48
C GLU A 88 21.52 15.76 -41.53
N THR A 89 22.52 15.04 -41.07
CA THR A 89 23.39 14.23 -41.92
C THR A 89 23.38 12.84 -41.34
N SER A 90 22.30 12.09 -41.60
CA SER A 90 22.32 10.64 -41.47
C SER A 90 21.10 10.04 -42.16
N THR A 91 21.34 8.94 -42.84
CA THR A 91 20.50 8.10 -43.70
C THR A 91 19.25 7.47 -43.06
N ASP A 92 18.84 7.87 -41.85
CA ASP A 92 17.79 7.20 -41.09
C ASP A 92 16.39 7.76 -41.41
N ARG A 93 15.49 6.87 -41.83
CA ARG A 93 14.12 7.20 -42.21
C ARG A 93 13.29 7.52 -40.97
N SER A 94 12.60 8.66 -40.98
CA SER A 94 11.49 8.90 -40.05
C SER A 94 10.27 8.14 -40.55
N GLU A 95 9.54 7.54 -39.63
CA GLU A 95 8.35 6.73 -39.93
C GLU A 95 7.12 7.33 -39.26
N ASP A 96 5.99 7.32 -39.96
CA ASP A 96 4.70 7.71 -39.37
C ASP A 96 4.22 6.60 -38.43
N LEU A 97 3.90 6.96 -37.19
CA LEU A 97 3.26 6.06 -36.24
C LEU A 97 1.75 6.19 -36.32
N VAL A 98 1.06 5.06 -36.30
CA VAL A 98 -0.40 5.01 -36.23
C VAL A 98 -0.85 5.07 -34.76
N PRO A 99 -1.61 6.09 -34.35
CA PRO A 99 -2.33 6.10 -33.08
C PRO A 99 -3.21 4.86 -32.91
N ILE A 100 -3.05 4.12 -31.81
CA ILE A 100 -3.89 2.94 -31.52
C ILE A 100 -5.14 3.33 -30.75
N GLN A 101 -4.98 4.14 -29.71
CA GLN A 101 -6.08 4.57 -28.84
C GLN A 101 -5.93 6.07 -28.54
N PRO A 102 -6.15 6.94 -29.55
CA PRO A 102 -6.10 8.38 -29.36
C PRO A 102 -7.26 8.86 -28.48
N ARG A 103 -6.96 9.71 -27.52
CA ARG A 103 -7.90 10.40 -26.65
C ARG A 103 -7.41 11.82 -26.41
N GLU A 104 -8.28 12.65 -25.86
CA GLU A 104 -7.98 14.07 -25.68
C GLU A 104 -6.69 14.32 -24.89
N ARG A 105 -6.46 13.54 -23.83
CA ARG A 105 -5.28 13.69 -22.96
C ARG A 105 -4.27 12.57 -23.07
N ALA A 106 -4.55 11.51 -23.81
CA ALA A 106 -3.71 10.33 -23.85
C ALA A 106 -3.62 9.78 -25.27
N LEU A 107 -2.42 9.37 -25.66
CA LEU A 107 -2.16 8.78 -26.97
C LEU A 107 -1.23 7.59 -26.82
N LYS A 108 -1.65 6.44 -27.33
CA LYS A 108 -0.88 5.20 -27.32
C LYS A 108 -0.39 4.88 -28.73
N VAL A 109 0.92 4.74 -28.89
CA VAL A 109 1.60 4.43 -30.17
C VAL A 109 2.59 3.29 -29.98
N LEU A 110 2.94 2.56 -31.04
CA LEU A 110 3.95 1.49 -30.99
C LEU A 110 5.31 2.00 -31.44
N LEU A 111 6.36 1.63 -30.72
CA LEU A 111 7.70 1.72 -31.29
C LEU A 111 7.85 0.69 -32.42
N PRO A 112 8.58 1.01 -33.51
CA PRO A 112 8.82 0.07 -34.61
C PRO A 112 9.44 -1.23 -34.08
N ALA A 113 8.79 -2.38 -34.36
CA ALA A 113 9.21 -3.68 -33.81
C ALA A 113 10.54 -4.19 -34.39
N GLY A 114 10.92 -3.75 -35.59
CA GLY A 114 12.17 -4.12 -36.25
C GLY A 114 13.35 -3.19 -35.95
N ALA A 115 13.17 -2.15 -35.13
CA ALA A 115 14.26 -1.25 -34.76
C ALA A 115 15.11 -1.85 -33.63
N ASP A 116 16.38 -1.45 -33.57
CA ASP A 116 17.24 -1.74 -32.43
C ASP A 116 16.81 -0.95 -31.17
N PRO A 117 17.02 -1.49 -29.96
CA PRO A 117 16.82 -0.74 -28.73
C PRO A 117 17.69 0.53 -28.69
N GLY A 118 17.18 1.59 -28.07
CA GLY A 118 17.89 2.85 -27.88
C GLY A 118 16.94 4.03 -27.69
N VAL A 119 17.40 5.25 -28.00
CA VAL A 119 16.62 6.49 -27.81
C VAL A 119 15.78 6.79 -29.05
N PHE A 120 14.48 6.97 -28.86
CA PHE A 120 13.54 7.28 -29.93
C PHE A 120 13.04 8.72 -29.79
N ALA A 121 13.18 9.51 -30.85
CA ALA A 121 12.58 10.84 -30.95
C ALA A 121 11.17 10.72 -31.58
N LEU A 122 10.15 10.94 -30.77
CA LEU A 122 8.75 11.02 -31.20
C LEU A 122 8.39 12.49 -31.41
N ARG A 123 8.14 12.88 -32.67
CA ARG A 123 7.67 14.23 -33.00
C ARG A 123 6.14 14.21 -33.04
N VAL A 124 5.54 14.89 -32.08
CA VAL A 124 4.09 14.99 -31.89
C VAL A 124 3.62 16.33 -32.41
N GLN A 125 2.58 16.33 -33.24
CA GLN A 125 2.01 17.54 -33.85
C GLN A 125 0.49 17.53 -33.72
N ALA A 126 -0.07 18.60 -33.15
CA ALA A 126 -1.52 18.82 -33.05
C ALA A 126 -1.81 20.32 -32.92
N GLU A 127 -2.92 20.78 -33.50
CA GLU A 127 -3.39 22.18 -33.39
C GLU A 127 -2.32 23.25 -33.70
N GLY A 128 -1.45 23.00 -34.69
CA GLY A 128 -0.36 23.92 -35.04
C GLY A 128 0.84 23.93 -34.07
N ARG A 129 0.79 23.15 -32.99
CA ARG A 129 1.90 22.92 -32.05
C ARG A 129 2.73 21.71 -32.49
N ARG A 130 4.03 21.74 -32.22
CA ARG A 130 4.96 20.62 -32.45
C ARG A 130 5.87 20.44 -31.25
N GLN A 131 6.07 19.19 -30.82
CA GLN A 131 6.98 18.83 -29.73
C GLN A 131 7.74 17.55 -30.07
N THR A 132 9.02 17.48 -29.70
CA THR A 132 9.80 16.23 -29.75
C THR A 132 9.91 15.64 -28.36
N VAL A 133 9.59 14.36 -28.22
CA VAL A 133 9.65 13.58 -26.98
C VAL A 133 10.70 12.49 -27.15
N LEU A 134 11.65 12.40 -26.21
CA LEU A 134 12.73 11.41 -26.24
C LEU A 134 12.37 10.20 -25.36
N VAL A 135 11.83 9.16 -26.00
CA VAL A 135 11.51 7.89 -25.32
C VAL A 135 12.79 7.08 -25.12
N ASN A 136 12.98 6.55 -23.91
CA ASN A 136 14.21 5.94 -23.42
C ASN A 136 15.41 6.90 -23.36
N GLY A 137 15.19 8.20 -23.54
CA GLY A 137 16.19 9.20 -23.19
C GLY A 137 16.35 9.30 -21.67
N PRO A 138 17.52 9.73 -21.17
CA PRO A 138 17.71 9.92 -19.74
C PRO A 138 16.73 10.98 -19.22
N GLN A 139 16.15 10.71 -18.05
CA GLN A 139 15.30 11.64 -17.29
C GLN A 139 15.82 11.71 -15.86
N PRO A 140 16.89 12.48 -15.59
CA PRO A 140 17.34 12.72 -14.23
C PRO A 140 16.28 13.53 -13.48
N TRP A 141 15.84 13.04 -12.32
CA TRP A 141 14.87 13.72 -11.46
C TRP A 141 15.56 14.57 -10.39
N TRP A 142 16.62 14.02 -9.78
CA TRP A 142 17.36 14.71 -8.73
C TRP A 142 18.78 14.15 -8.60
N ALA A 143 19.66 14.98 -8.02
CA ALA A 143 21.04 14.64 -7.71
C ALA A 143 21.41 15.12 -6.30
N ARG A 144 22.39 14.44 -5.68
CA ARG A 144 22.95 14.79 -4.36
C ARG A 144 24.36 14.23 -4.17
N GLY A 145 25.06 14.71 -3.15
CA GLY A 145 26.24 14.04 -2.63
C GLY A 145 25.93 12.62 -2.13
N SER A 146 26.91 11.73 -2.15
CA SER A 146 26.75 10.34 -1.69
C SER A 146 26.55 10.22 -0.18
N GLN A 147 27.02 11.19 0.61
CA GLN A 147 26.89 11.18 2.06
C GLN A 147 25.83 12.15 2.59
N ARG A 148 25.61 13.26 1.88
CA ARG A 148 24.73 14.36 2.29
C ARG A 148 24.02 14.97 1.07
N LEU A 149 23.09 15.89 1.27
CA LEU A 149 22.39 16.56 0.17
C LEU A 149 23.36 17.31 -0.74
N GLU A 150 24.25 18.08 -0.12
CA GLU A 150 25.31 18.80 -0.81
C GLU A 150 26.43 17.85 -1.23
N ALA A 151 27.03 18.10 -2.38
CA ALA A 151 28.18 17.34 -2.86
C ALA A 151 29.48 17.89 -2.27
N THR A 152 30.31 17.00 -1.72
CA THR A 152 31.70 17.29 -1.33
C THR A 152 32.66 16.98 -2.47
N PRO A 153 33.58 17.90 -2.84
CA PRO A 153 34.70 17.54 -3.72
C PRO A 153 35.44 16.31 -3.19
N GLY A 154 35.73 15.34 -4.07
CA GLY A 154 36.38 14.08 -3.73
C GLY A 154 35.45 12.95 -3.30
N GLU A 155 34.16 13.21 -3.04
CA GLU A 155 33.16 12.17 -2.78
C GLU A 155 32.41 11.76 -4.06
N ASP A 156 31.60 10.71 -3.99
CA ASP A 156 30.73 10.33 -5.10
C ASP A 156 29.50 11.25 -5.20
N LEU A 157 29.17 11.70 -6.40
CA LEU A 157 27.86 12.21 -6.79
C LEU A 157 26.91 11.04 -7.06
N ARG A 158 25.65 11.18 -6.66
CA ARG A 158 24.54 10.29 -6.98
C ARG A 158 23.48 11.04 -7.78
N VAL A 159 23.00 10.45 -8.88
CA VAL A 159 21.89 10.96 -9.70
C VAL A 159 20.84 9.86 -9.83
N PHE A 160 19.55 10.24 -9.74
CA PHE A 160 18.42 9.31 -9.77
C PHE A 160 17.34 9.78 -10.73
N GLY A 161 16.63 8.83 -11.34
CA GLY A 161 15.63 9.11 -12.37
C GLY A 161 15.28 7.88 -13.18
N LEU A 162 14.94 8.07 -14.47
CA LEU A 162 14.62 6.99 -15.40
C LEU A 162 15.54 7.05 -16.63
N GLY A 163 15.85 5.88 -17.21
CA GLY A 163 16.64 5.79 -18.43
C GLY A 163 18.07 6.30 -18.31
N LEU A 164 18.67 6.31 -17.10
CA LEU A 164 20.02 6.86 -16.88
C LEU A 164 21.14 5.93 -17.38
N GLY A 165 20.80 4.67 -17.61
CA GLY A 165 21.59 3.61 -18.21
C GLY A 165 20.65 2.58 -18.84
N TRP A 166 21.17 1.41 -19.23
CA TRP A 166 20.39 0.39 -19.96
C TRP A 166 20.14 -0.91 -19.19
N ALA A 167 21.00 -1.23 -18.22
CA ALA A 167 20.79 -2.36 -17.33
C ALA A 167 19.68 -2.04 -16.33
N GLY A 168 18.73 -2.96 -16.10
CA GLY A 168 17.92 -2.95 -14.89
C GLY A 168 18.61 -3.64 -13.72
N VAL A 169 17.88 -3.93 -12.65
CA VAL A 169 18.41 -4.68 -11.49
C VAL A 169 18.56 -6.16 -11.81
N HIS A 170 17.59 -6.73 -12.51
CA HIS A 170 17.50 -8.13 -12.92
C HIS A 170 17.35 -8.26 -14.44
N GLU A 171 16.67 -7.31 -15.10
CA GLU A 171 16.37 -7.37 -16.53
C GLU A 171 16.56 -6.03 -17.26
N ALA A 172 16.95 -6.08 -18.53
CA ALA A 172 16.98 -4.89 -19.38
C ALA A 172 15.56 -4.52 -19.86
N LEU A 173 14.84 -3.74 -19.07
CA LEU A 173 13.44 -3.37 -19.34
C LEU A 173 13.25 -2.54 -20.62
N ALA A 174 14.27 -1.78 -21.06
CA ALA A 174 14.28 -1.06 -22.34
C ALA A 174 14.87 -1.88 -23.51
N GLY A 175 15.36 -3.09 -23.23
CA GLY A 175 16.29 -3.81 -24.11
C GLY A 175 17.72 -3.28 -23.98
N LEU A 176 18.68 -4.02 -24.52
CA LEU A 176 20.08 -3.58 -24.60
C LEU A 176 20.34 -3.02 -25.99
N PRO A 177 20.74 -1.74 -26.13
CA PRO A 177 21.14 -1.20 -27.42
C PRO A 177 22.36 -1.95 -27.98
N PRO A 178 22.52 -1.97 -29.31
CA PRO A 178 23.70 -2.54 -29.93
C PRO A 178 24.99 -1.87 -29.42
N GLY A 179 26.07 -2.66 -29.35
CA GLY A 179 27.35 -2.20 -28.82
C GLY A 179 27.46 -2.27 -27.30
N SER A 180 28.24 -1.37 -26.72
CA SER A 180 28.42 -1.26 -25.26
C SER A 180 28.29 0.20 -24.83
N PRO A 181 27.08 0.79 -24.97
CA PRO A 181 26.86 2.20 -24.66
C PRO A 181 27.21 2.48 -23.20
N LYS A 182 27.89 3.61 -22.98
CA LYS A 182 28.31 4.03 -21.64
C LYS A 182 27.59 5.29 -21.25
N THR A 183 27.01 5.28 -20.06
CA THR A 183 26.49 6.49 -19.43
C THR A 183 27.61 7.51 -19.25
N ARG A 184 27.34 8.77 -19.59
CA ARG A 184 28.21 9.92 -19.39
C ARG A 184 27.52 10.90 -18.46
N LEU A 185 28.32 11.59 -17.65
CA LEU A 185 27.85 12.55 -16.67
C LEU A 185 28.73 13.80 -16.74
N ALA A 186 28.12 14.96 -16.88
CA ALA A 186 28.84 16.23 -16.98
C ALA A 186 28.28 17.26 -16.01
N LEU A 187 29.18 18.05 -15.43
CA LEU A 187 28.86 19.20 -14.60
C LEU A 187 29.18 20.48 -15.36
N ARG A 188 28.26 21.45 -15.29
CA ARG A 188 28.44 22.80 -15.86
C ARG A 188 28.23 23.86 -14.78
N GLY A 189 29.19 24.77 -14.62
CA GLY A 189 29.20 25.72 -13.51
C GLY A 189 30.51 26.50 -13.47
N SER A 190 31.07 26.72 -12.28
CA SER A 190 32.35 27.41 -12.11
C SER A 190 33.53 26.68 -12.77
N ARG A 191 33.45 25.36 -12.91
CA ARG A 191 34.33 24.55 -13.76
C ARG A 191 33.55 23.48 -14.49
N ASN A 192 33.53 23.55 -15.82
CA ASN A 192 32.94 22.50 -16.63
C ASN A 192 33.80 21.24 -16.55
N VAL A 193 33.20 20.10 -16.18
CA VAL A 193 33.91 18.83 -16.05
C VAL A 193 33.02 17.67 -16.45
N GLU A 194 33.59 16.68 -17.12
CA GLU A 194 32.95 15.39 -17.32
C GLU A 194 33.48 14.39 -16.30
N LEU A 195 32.57 13.61 -15.71
CA LEU A 195 32.85 12.67 -14.64
C LEU A 195 32.89 11.25 -15.20
N ALA A 196 33.91 10.48 -14.79
CA ALA A 196 34.00 9.07 -15.10
C ALA A 196 32.93 8.29 -14.30
N VAL A 197 31.89 7.83 -14.97
CA VAL A 197 30.81 7.05 -14.35
C VAL A 197 31.37 5.71 -13.84
N ARG A 198 31.16 5.42 -12.55
CA ARG A 198 31.55 4.14 -11.94
C ARG A 198 30.47 3.09 -12.11
N GLU A 199 29.23 3.49 -11.85
CA GLU A 199 28.07 2.61 -11.88
C GLU A 199 26.90 3.38 -12.49
N ALA A 200 26.17 2.73 -13.38
CA ALA A 200 24.91 3.24 -13.91
C ALA A 200 23.99 2.08 -14.26
N ASP A 201 22.72 2.26 -13.92
CA ASP A 201 21.61 1.44 -14.36
C ASP A 201 20.45 2.34 -14.81
N LEU A 202 19.31 1.74 -15.13
CA LEU A 202 18.10 2.46 -15.55
C LEU A 202 17.69 3.56 -14.56
N TYR A 203 18.01 3.43 -13.28
CA TYR A 203 17.44 4.24 -12.19
C TYR A 203 18.43 5.18 -11.51
N SER A 204 19.72 4.87 -11.56
CA SER A 204 20.75 5.55 -10.78
C SER A 204 22.10 5.63 -11.49
N VAL A 205 22.84 6.71 -11.23
CA VAL A 205 24.22 6.92 -11.68
C VAL A 205 25.07 7.33 -10.48
N ARG A 206 26.29 6.78 -10.41
CA ARG A 206 27.31 7.13 -9.43
C ARG A 206 28.60 7.52 -10.14
N ALA A 207 29.16 8.66 -9.78
CA ALA A 207 30.47 9.09 -10.29
C ALA A 207 31.25 9.89 -9.23
N PRO A 208 32.58 9.71 -9.11
CA PRO A 208 33.41 10.49 -8.21
C PRO A 208 33.54 11.92 -8.68
N LEU A 209 33.46 12.86 -7.74
CA LEU A 209 33.76 14.26 -7.96
C LEU A 209 35.28 14.50 -7.85
N PRO A 210 35.88 15.37 -8.69
CA PRO A 210 37.26 15.78 -8.50
C PRO A 210 37.46 16.41 -7.11
N ALA A 211 38.54 16.04 -6.42
CA ALA A 211 38.86 16.56 -5.09
C ALA A 211 39.13 18.08 -5.08
N ASP A 212 39.54 18.63 -6.21
CA ASP A 212 39.83 20.05 -6.43
C ASP A 212 38.65 20.82 -7.05
N LEU A 213 37.46 20.21 -7.15
CA LEU A 213 36.28 20.86 -7.73
C LEU A 213 35.91 22.12 -6.91
N PRO A 214 35.85 23.32 -7.53
CA PRO A 214 35.49 24.54 -6.81
C PRO A 214 34.07 24.45 -6.23
N PRO A 215 33.82 24.96 -5.01
CA PRO A 215 32.46 25.12 -4.50
C PRO A 215 31.60 25.99 -5.43
N GLY A 216 30.30 25.72 -5.46
CA GLY A 216 29.35 26.43 -6.31
C GLY A 216 28.15 25.56 -6.71
N ASP A 217 27.26 26.16 -7.47
CA ASP A 217 26.13 25.44 -8.07
C ASP A 217 26.55 24.91 -9.45
N TYR A 218 26.24 23.65 -9.70
CA TYR A 218 26.54 22.97 -10.96
C TYR A 218 25.26 22.40 -11.55
N GLU A 219 25.01 22.67 -12.82
CA GLU A 219 24.06 21.89 -13.58
C GLU A 219 24.60 20.47 -13.77
N VAL A 220 23.72 19.49 -13.58
CA VAL A 220 24.06 18.07 -13.77
C VAL A 220 23.41 17.58 -15.05
N TRP A 221 24.23 17.10 -15.98
CA TRP A 221 23.81 16.61 -17.29
C TRP A 221 24.14 15.13 -17.43
N VAL A 222 23.16 14.32 -17.86
CA VAL A 222 23.29 12.86 -18.03
C VAL A 222 23.03 12.50 -19.48
N HIS A 223 23.81 11.55 -20.01
CA HIS A 223 23.60 10.90 -21.29
C HIS A 223 23.74 9.39 -21.09
N ASN A 224 22.79 8.57 -21.52
CA ASN A 224 22.82 7.11 -21.26
C ASN A 224 23.65 6.31 -22.30
N GLY A 225 24.32 7.00 -23.21
CA GLY A 225 25.23 6.43 -24.20
C GLY A 225 24.62 6.20 -25.59
N CYS A 226 23.35 6.56 -25.79
CA CYS A 226 22.64 6.44 -27.06
C CYS A 226 21.91 7.74 -27.43
N GLY A 227 21.61 7.94 -28.72
CA GLY A 227 20.84 9.09 -29.21
C GLY A 227 21.63 10.37 -29.54
N GLY A 228 22.96 10.28 -29.60
CA GLY A 228 23.84 11.34 -30.07
C GLY A 228 23.73 12.66 -29.28
N PRO A 229 24.12 13.80 -29.86
CA PRO A 229 24.12 15.09 -29.16
C PRO A 229 22.75 15.55 -28.63
N GLN A 230 21.66 14.98 -29.15
CA GLN A 230 20.29 15.35 -28.79
C GLN A 230 19.82 14.74 -27.47
N ALA A 231 20.44 13.66 -26.99
CA ALA A 231 19.94 12.86 -25.88
C ALA A 231 20.54 13.25 -24.50
N TRP A 232 21.24 14.38 -24.40
CA TRP A 232 21.63 14.93 -23.10
C TRP A 232 20.40 15.44 -22.34
N ALA A 233 20.28 15.06 -21.07
CA ALA A 233 19.23 15.55 -20.19
C ALA A 233 19.80 16.20 -18.94
N ARG A 234 19.21 17.33 -18.55
CA ARG A 234 19.61 18.11 -17.39
C ARG A 234 18.75 17.77 -16.18
N CYS A 235 19.37 17.58 -15.02
CA CYS A 235 18.66 17.51 -13.74
C CYS A 235 17.90 18.83 -13.51
N PRO A 236 16.62 18.80 -13.06
CA PRO A 236 15.81 20.00 -12.85
C PRO A 236 16.44 21.00 -11.88
N GLU A 237 16.99 20.49 -10.77
CA GLU A 237 17.66 21.29 -9.75
C GLU A 237 19.19 21.21 -9.89
N PRO A 238 19.92 22.31 -9.66
CA PRO A 238 21.38 22.28 -9.65
C PRO A 238 21.92 21.49 -8.45
N LEU A 239 23.08 20.89 -8.63
CA LEU A 239 23.87 20.29 -7.55
C LEU A 239 24.65 21.38 -6.82
N ARG A 240 24.40 21.54 -5.52
CA ARG A 240 25.23 22.37 -4.66
C ARG A 240 26.49 21.62 -4.28
N VAL A 241 27.66 22.13 -4.67
CA VAL A 241 28.97 21.61 -4.27
C VAL A 241 29.56 22.50 -3.19
N GLN A 242 29.88 21.92 -2.03
CA GLN A 242 30.51 22.63 -0.91
C GLN A 242 31.60 21.78 -0.27
N ARG A 243 32.65 22.42 0.27
CA ARG A 243 33.61 21.71 1.13
C ARG A 243 32.93 21.34 2.44
N ALA A 244 33.02 20.07 2.83
CA ALA A 244 32.54 19.65 4.14
C ALA A 244 33.40 20.29 5.23
N ALA A 245 32.77 20.81 6.28
CA ALA A 245 33.50 21.13 7.50
C ALA A 245 33.99 19.79 8.09
N PRO A 246 35.31 19.62 8.33
CA PRO A 246 35.80 18.40 8.95
C PRO A 246 35.23 18.29 10.37
N TRP A 247 34.89 17.07 10.77
CA TRP A 247 34.57 16.80 12.17
C TRP A 247 35.80 17.11 13.03
N PRO A 248 35.63 17.75 14.21
CA PRO A 248 36.76 17.95 15.11
C PRO A 248 37.38 16.61 15.52
N GLU A 249 38.68 16.44 15.28
CA GLU A 249 39.38 15.17 15.53
C GLU A 249 40.04 15.08 16.91
N ARG A 250 39.97 16.17 17.71
CA ARG A 250 40.56 16.19 19.04
C ARG A 250 39.97 15.07 19.90
N GLU A 251 40.84 14.22 20.41
CA GLU A 251 40.43 13.05 21.19
C GLU A 251 40.29 13.38 22.68
N PHE A 252 39.21 12.87 23.29
CA PHE A 252 38.91 12.89 24.72
C PHE A 252 38.69 11.46 25.21
N ASN A 253 39.76 10.82 25.66
CA ASN A 253 39.72 9.45 26.16
C ASN A 253 38.98 9.38 27.51
N VAL A 254 37.94 8.55 27.60
CA VAL A 254 37.10 8.44 28.81
C VAL A 254 37.86 7.94 30.05
N LEU A 255 38.94 7.16 29.87
CA LEU A 255 39.77 6.68 30.98
C LEU A 255 40.52 7.81 31.67
N HIS A 256 40.94 8.83 30.91
CA HIS A 256 41.59 10.04 31.47
C HIS A 256 40.62 10.89 32.30
N HIS A 257 39.31 10.66 32.17
CA HIS A 257 38.26 11.35 32.92
C HIS A 257 37.72 10.52 34.09
N GLY A 258 38.33 9.36 34.35
CA GLY A 258 38.04 8.48 35.48
C GLY A 258 37.06 7.34 35.19
N ALA A 259 36.74 7.05 33.92
CA ALA A 259 35.97 5.87 33.57
C ALA A 259 36.83 4.62 33.81
N ARG A 260 36.21 3.52 34.24
CA ARG A 260 36.92 2.26 34.47
C ARG A 260 36.75 1.27 33.34
N GLY A 261 35.57 1.20 32.72
CA GLY A 261 35.29 0.23 31.66
C GLY A 261 35.37 -1.23 32.12
N ASP A 262 35.12 -1.49 33.40
CA ASP A 262 35.27 -2.81 34.04
C ASP A 262 33.94 -3.61 34.17
N GLY A 263 32.82 -3.06 33.71
CA GLY A 263 31.49 -3.66 33.84
C GLY A 263 30.92 -3.62 35.26
N ALA A 264 31.57 -2.92 36.19
CA ALA A 264 31.16 -2.83 37.59
C ALA A 264 30.94 -1.39 38.04
N ALA A 265 31.91 -0.51 37.79
CA ALA A 265 31.82 0.91 38.14
C ALA A 265 30.68 1.62 37.40
N ASP A 266 30.10 2.65 38.02
CA ASP A 266 29.19 3.55 37.31
C ASP A 266 30.02 4.60 36.56
N ASP A 267 30.16 4.41 35.25
CA ASP A 267 30.97 5.26 34.37
C ASP A 267 30.21 6.52 33.90
N THR A 268 28.97 6.74 34.35
CA THR A 268 28.14 7.86 33.87
C THR A 268 28.77 9.23 34.13
N GLY A 269 29.28 9.46 35.34
CA GLY A 269 29.90 10.74 35.70
C GLY A 269 31.19 11.02 34.90
N PRO A 270 32.16 10.09 34.91
CA PRO A 270 33.37 10.19 34.09
C PRO A 270 33.14 10.42 32.60
N VAL A 271 32.25 9.64 31.99
CA VAL A 271 31.97 9.73 30.56
C VAL A 271 31.27 11.05 30.21
N GLN A 272 30.29 11.49 31.01
CA GLN A 272 29.64 12.78 30.76
C GLN A 272 30.65 13.94 30.86
N ARG A 273 31.63 13.89 31.77
CA ARG A 273 32.69 14.91 31.84
C ARG A 273 33.52 14.98 30.55
N ALA A 274 33.89 13.83 29.98
CA ALA A 274 34.61 13.79 28.71
C ALA A 274 33.78 14.39 27.56
N ILE A 275 32.48 14.08 27.52
CA ILE A 275 31.54 14.64 26.55
C ILE A 275 31.38 16.17 26.72
N ASP A 276 31.21 16.64 27.95
CA ASP A 276 31.07 18.06 28.25
C ASP A 276 32.36 18.83 27.92
N GLU A 277 33.53 18.22 28.12
CA GLU A 277 34.81 18.83 27.76
C GLU A 277 35.02 18.91 26.24
N ALA A 278 34.63 17.86 25.51
CA ALA A 278 34.60 17.89 24.06
C ALA A 278 33.68 19.01 23.56
N GLY A 279 32.45 19.11 24.09
CA GLY A 279 31.52 20.19 23.75
C GLY A 279 32.07 21.59 24.05
N ARG A 280 32.64 21.81 25.24
CA ARG A 280 33.30 23.08 25.62
C ARG A 280 34.51 23.42 24.74
N SER A 281 35.13 22.42 24.12
CA SER A 281 36.26 22.59 23.21
C SER A 281 35.85 22.80 21.75
N GLY A 282 34.56 22.97 21.46
CA GLY A 282 34.03 23.12 20.11
C GLY A 282 33.79 21.81 19.37
N GLY A 283 33.68 20.69 20.09
CA GLY A 283 33.50 19.34 19.55
C GLY A 283 34.75 18.46 19.69
N GLY A 284 34.65 17.22 19.22
CA GLY A 284 35.75 16.25 19.30
C GLY A 284 35.30 14.80 19.26
N VAL A 285 36.27 13.90 19.32
CA VAL A 285 36.06 12.47 19.44
C VAL A 285 36.16 12.07 20.91
N VAL A 286 35.07 11.64 21.52
CA VAL A 286 35.11 10.99 22.83
C VAL A 286 35.41 9.51 22.60
N TRP A 287 36.62 9.12 22.96
CA TRP A 287 37.17 7.80 22.67
C TRP A 287 36.92 6.84 23.84
N PHE A 288 36.36 5.66 23.52
CA PHE A 288 36.12 4.54 24.41
C PHE A 288 37.04 3.38 24.04
N PRO A 289 38.16 3.19 24.77
CA PRO A 289 38.97 1.98 24.65
C PRO A 289 38.15 0.70 24.89
N SER A 290 38.71 -0.46 24.54
CA SER A 290 38.06 -1.74 24.84
C SER A 290 37.71 -1.85 26.32
N GLY A 291 36.48 -2.27 26.60
CA GLY A 291 35.94 -2.32 27.95
C GLY A 291 34.42 -2.38 27.96
N GLN A 292 33.88 -2.58 29.17
CA GLN A 292 32.45 -2.60 29.45
C GLN A 292 32.10 -1.41 30.34
N TYR A 293 31.43 -0.40 29.77
CA TYR A 293 31.08 0.84 30.45
C TYR A 293 29.63 0.78 30.91
N ARG A 294 29.44 0.80 32.23
CA ARG A 294 28.11 0.70 32.85
C ARG A 294 27.57 2.07 33.19
N PHE A 295 26.32 2.33 32.82
CA PHE A 295 25.62 3.58 33.08
C PHE A 295 24.39 3.37 33.95
N ASN A 296 24.11 4.36 34.79
CA ASN A 296 22.90 4.43 35.61
C ASN A 296 21.99 5.61 35.21
N ARG A 297 22.49 6.56 34.41
CA ARG A 297 21.73 7.75 33.95
C ARG A 297 21.97 7.99 32.45
N PRO A 298 21.09 8.73 31.76
CA PRO A 298 21.28 9.06 30.36
C PRO A 298 22.52 9.91 30.10
N LEU A 299 23.08 9.80 28.89
CA LEU A 299 24.15 10.67 28.39
C LEU A 299 23.58 11.77 27.50
N ARG A 300 24.15 12.98 27.58
CA ARG A 300 23.81 14.12 26.72
C ARG A 300 25.01 14.48 25.86
N ILE A 301 24.81 14.53 24.54
CA ILE A 301 25.86 14.76 23.55
C ILE A 301 25.66 16.15 22.92
N PRO A 302 26.56 17.11 23.20
CA PRO A 302 26.58 18.41 22.53
C PRO A 302 26.90 18.29 21.04
N ARG A 303 26.77 19.40 20.32
CA ARG A 303 27.13 19.48 18.89
C ARG A 303 28.59 19.13 18.60
N GLN A 304 28.81 18.59 17.42
CA GLN A 304 30.11 18.22 16.85
C GLN A 304 30.91 17.21 17.69
N VAL A 305 30.21 16.44 18.55
CA VAL A 305 30.82 15.38 19.34
C VAL A 305 30.52 14.01 18.71
N LEU A 306 31.58 13.23 18.54
CA LEU A 306 31.54 11.85 18.05
C LEU A 306 31.94 10.90 19.18
N LEU A 307 31.06 9.98 19.57
CA LEU A 307 31.43 8.87 20.45
C LEU A 307 32.00 7.73 19.60
N ARG A 308 33.22 7.31 19.88
CA ARG A 308 33.91 6.26 19.12
C ARG A 308 34.41 5.16 20.04
N GLY A 309 34.02 3.91 19.77
CA GLY A 309 34.56 2.72 20.43
C GLY A 309 35.74 2.11 19.68
N ALA A 310 36.42 1.17 20.34
CA ALA A 310 37.54 0.44 19.74
C ALA A 310 37.08 -0.51 18.63
N SER A 311 35.92 -1.13 18.80
CA SER A 311 35.18 -1.91 17.80
C SER A 311 33.84 -2.34 18.41
N ARG A 312 32.93 -2.84 17.57
CA ARG A 312 31.65 -3.41 18.02
C ARG A 312 31.85 -4.53 19.02
N GLU A 313 32.90 -5.32 18.85
CA GLU A 313 33.19 -6.52 19.64
C GLU A 313 33.95 -6.20 20.94
N ALA A 314 34.66 -5.06 20.99
CA ALA A 314 35.57 -4.73 22.08
C ALA A 314 35.03 -3.67 23.06
N THR A 315 34.07 -2.84 22.63
CA THR A 315 33.52 -1.74 23.43
C THR A 315 32.02 -1.93 23.63
N LEU A 316 31.61 -2.15 24.90
CA LEU A 316 30.21 -2.29 25.30
C LEU A 316 29.79 -1.12 26.19
N LEU A 317 28.75 -0.39 25.80
CA LEU A 317 28.05 0.57 26.64
C LEU A 317 26.72 -0.06 27.08
N TYR A 318 26.42 -0.08 28.37
CA TYR A 318 25.15 -0.63 28.83
C TYR A 318 24.55 0.07 30.04
N TRP A 319 23.21 0.13 30.07
CA TRP A 319 22.46 0.75 31.16
C TRP A 319 21.90 -0.32 32.09
N SER A 320 22.45 -0.40 33.30
CA SER A 320 21.93 -1.29 34.34
C SER A 320 20.78 -0.59 35.05
N ASN A 321 19.56 -0.67 34.50
CA ASN A 321 18.34 -0.14 35.13
C ASN A 321 17.91 -1.00 36.33
N ARG A 322 18.78 -1.11 37.35
CA ARG A 322 18.65 -2.04 38.50
C ARG A 322 17.43 -1.78 39.39
N HIS A 323 16.81 -0.60 39.26
CA HIS A 323 15.63 -0.19 40.01
C HIS A 323 14.39 -0.01 39.14
N PHE A 324 14.45 -0.37 37.86
CA PHE A 324 13.37 -0.18 36.89
C PHE A 324 12.79 1.24 36.89
N ALA A 325 13.65 2.24 37.10
CA ALA A 325 13.24 3.63 37.00
C ALA A 325 12.83 3.91 35.55
N ARG A 326 11.72 4.65 35.36
CA ARG A 326 11.23 5.02 34.04
C ARG A 326 12.23 5.98 33.37
N LEU A 327 13.04 5.44 32.46
CA LEU A 327 13.95 6.23 31.62
C LEU A 327 13.24 6.56 30.31
N ARG A 328 13.12 7.85 29.98
CA ARG A 328 12.55 8.27 28.68
C ARG A 328 13.50 7.97 27.52
N GLY A 329 14.80 8.19 27.67
CA GLY A 329 15.84 7.94 26.64
C GLY A 329 17.21 7.71 27.28
N ILE A 330 18.12 6.94 26.65
CA ILE A 330 19.46 6.64 27.22
C ILE A 330 20.58 7.53 26.65
N ILE A 331 20.44 8.00 25.42
CA ILE A 331 21.40 8.90 24.76
C ILE A 331 20.61 10.01 24.09
N HIS A 332 20.96 11.25 24.42
CA HIS A 332 20.31 12.47 23.93
C HIS A 332 21.33 13.31 23.17
N GLY A 333 21.25 13.33 21.85
CA GLY A 333 22.03 14.24 21.01
C GLY A 333 21.31 15.58 20.83
N GLU A 334 22.07 16.67 20.69
CA GLU A 334 21.52 17.96 20.25
C GLU A 334 21.26 17.97 18.73
N ALA A 335 22.22 18.48 17.96
CA ALA A 335 22.26 18.47 16.50
C ALA A 335 23.73 18.30 16.09
N GLN A 336 24.04 17.57 15.02
CA GLN A 336 25.43 17.26 14.63
C GLN A 336 26.17 16.37 15.65
N PHE A 337 25.80 15.10 15.79
CA PHE A 337 26.52 14.16 16.66
C PHE A 337 26.67 12.79 15.99
N GLY A 338 27.60 11.98 16.47
CA GLY A 338 27.78 10.64 15.93
C GLY A 338 28.14 9.59 16.96
N LEU A 339 27.81 8.35 16.64
CA LEU A 339 28.21 7.15 17.38
C LEU A 339 28.77 6.12 16.41
N GLU A 340 29.91 5.53 16.75
CA GLU A 340 30.53 4.50 15.93
C GLU A 340 31.32 3.44 16.70
N ASP A 341 31.42 2.25 16.09
CA ASP A 341 32.34 1.20 16.49
C ASP A 341 32.14 0.68 17.92
N MET A 342 30.88 0.41 18.29
CA MET A 342 30.54 -0.05 19.64
C MET A 342 29.24 -0.87 19.70
N THR A 343 29.09 -1.62 20.79
CA THR A 343 27.83 -2.26 21.19
C THR A 343 27.12 -1.42 22.25
N ILE A 344 25.81 -1.23 22.12
CA ILE A 344 24.94 -0.51 23.05
C ILE A 344 23.83 -1.45 23.52
N TRP A 345 23.71 -1.66 24.83
CA TRP A 345 22.72 -2.55 25.41
C TRP A 345 21.91 -1.86 26.51
N TYR A 346 20.58 -1.91 26.44
CA TYR A 346 19.74 -1.33 27.48
C TYR A 346 18.38 -1.98 27.60
N VAL A 347 17.76 -1.83 28.78
CA VAL A 347 16.48 -2.43 29.15
C VAL A 347 15.62 -1.41 29.89
N GLY A 348 14.32 -1.42 29.62
CA GLY A 348 13.32 -0.66 30.40
C GLY A 348 13.34 0.86 30.19
N ALA A 349 14.04 1.35 29.16
CA ALA A 349 13.88 2.73 28.69
C ALA A 349 12.85 2.78 27.55
N GLU A 350 12.07 3.85 27.48
CA GLU A 350 11.11 4.09 26.41
C GLU A 350 11.82 4.32 25.07
N ARG A 351 12.95 5.04 25.08
CA ARG A 351 13.73 5.38 23.90
C ARG A 351 15.19 4.99 24.08
N GLY A 352 15.86 4.68 22.98
CA GLY A 352 17.29 4.43 22.94
C GLY A 352 18.09 5.70 22.70
N ILE A 353 18.50 5.87 21.45
CA ILE A 353 19.20 7.05 20.95
C ILE A 353 18.15 8.00 20.38
N GLU A 354 18.09 9.22 20.91
CA GLU A 354 17.24 10.26 20.36
C GLU A 354 17.96 11.60 20.20
N ASN A 355 17.44 12.41 19.28
CA ASN A 355 17.71 13.85 19.27
C ASN A 355 16.37 14.58 19.15
N MET A 356 15.85 15.03 20.29
CA MET A 356 14.78 16.04 20.32
C MET A 356 13.41 15.57 19.78
N ALA A 357 12.87 14.45 20.24
CA ALA A 357 11.53 14.02 19.85
C ALA A 357 10.38 14.69 20.65
N GLU A 358 10.67 15.33 21.78
CA GLU A 358 9.67 16.03 22.61
C GLU A 358 10.34 17.17 23.39
N VAL A 359 9.80 18.39 23.27
CA VAL A 359 10.26 19.56 24.05
C VAL A 359 9.10 20.04 24.88
N GLU A 360 9.26 20.05 26.20
CA GLU A 360 8.24 20.56 27.13
C GLU A 360 6.85 19.90 26.95
N GLY A 361 6.80 18.61 26.61
CA GLY A 361 5.54 17.90 26.37
C GLY A 361 4.89 18.18 25.02
N LYS A 362 5.55 18.93 24.13
CA LYS A 362 5.11 19.18 22.76
C LYS A 362 6.00 18.41 21.79
N SER A 363 5.36 17.66 20.91
CA SER A 363 6.04 17.02 19.80
C SER A 363 6.35 18.04 18.69
N LEU A 364 7.55 17.95 18.10
CA LEU A 364 8.08 18.91 17.13
C LEU A 364 7.53 18.74 15.69
N TYR A 365 6.25 18.38 15.52
CA TYR A 365 5.64 18.11 14.20
C TYR A 365 5.56 19.34 13.26
N SER A 366 5.84 20.57 13.73
CA SER A 366 5.78 21.80 12.92
C SER A 366 6.94 22.76 13.19
N ASN A 367 7.26 23.64 12.24
CA ASN A 367 8.29 24.67 12.44
C ASN A 367 7.90 25.63 13.58
N ALA A 368 6.61 25.81 13.83
CA ALA A 368 6.11 26.63 14.92
C ALA A 368 6.49 26.09 16.32
N ASN A 369 6.70 24.78 16.43
CA ASN A 369 7.13 24.14 17.68
C ASN A 369 8.66 24.07 17.84
N ARG A 370 9.43 24.48 16.81
CA ARG A 370 10.91 24.47 16.83
C ARG A 370 11.43 25.46 17.87
N PRO A 371 12.21 25.01 18.88
CA PRO A 371 12.87 25.92 19.80
C PRO A 371 13.87 26.82 19.04
N THR A 372 14.01 28.07 19.46
CA THR A 372 14.91 29.06 18.81
C THR A 372 16.38 28.64 18.81
N TRP A 373 16.77 27.75 19.72
CA TRP A 373 18.12 27.20 19.82
C TRP A 373 18.33 25.93 18.98
N TRP A 374 17.28 25.30 18.44
CA TRP A 374 17.39 24.06 17.66
C TRP A 374 17.94 24.32 16.25
N GLN A 375 18.87 23.47 15.83
CA GLN A 375 19.55 23.55 14.54
C GLN A 375 19.49 22.21 13.82
N GLU A 376 19.53 22.24 12.50
CA GLU A 376 19.71 21.04 11.67
C GLU A 376 21.19 20.64 11.68
N GLY A 377 21.46 19.37 11.43
CA GLY A 377 22.83 18.94 11.18
C GLY A 377 23.08 17.45 11.20
N ASP A 378 24.23 17.07 10.64
CA ASP A 378 24.66 15.71 10.34
C ASP A 378 24.64 14.77 11.54
N ILE A 379 23.76 13.76 11.51
CA ILE A 379 23.73 12.71 12.54
C ILE A 379 24.29 11.44 11.93
N VAL A 380 25.27 10.83 12.57
CA VAL A 380 25.93 9.62 12.05
C VAL A 380 25.89 8.49 13.06
N LEU A 381 25.13 7.44 12.75
CA LEU A 381 25.19 6.16 13.44
C LEU A 381 25.82 5.14 12.49
N ARG A 382 27.01 4.63 12.83
CA ARG A 382 27.69 3.68 11.93
C ARG A 382 28.35 2.53 12.67
N ARG A 383 28.25 1.33 12.12
CA ARG A 383 28.88 0.13 12.68
C ARG A 383 28.55 -0.03 14.18
N LEU A 384 27.26 0.00 14.49
CA LEU A 384 26.75 -0.20 15.85
C LEU A 384 26.06 -1.54 15.98
N VAL A 385 26.17 -2.16 17.15
CA VAL A 385 25.25 -3.24 17.59
C VAL A 385 24.37 -2.67 18.68
N ILE A 386 23.06 -2.58 18.43
CA ILE A 386 22.10 -2.08 19.41
C ILE A 386 21.19 -3.22 19.83
N ARG A 387 21.10 -3.44 21.14
CA ARG A 387 20.19 -4.43 21.73
C ARG A 387 19.29 -3.70 22.73
N TRP A 388 18.02 -3.63 22.38
CA TRP A 388 17.00 -3.07 23.25
C TRP A 388 15.89 -4.08 23.50
N SER A 389 15.54 -4.25 24.77
CA SER A 389 14.32 -4.94 25.15
C SER A 389 13.63 -4.18 26.27
N PRO A 390 12.36 -3.78 26.12
CA PRO A 390 11.58 -3.24 27.22
C PRO A 390 11.20 -4.32 28.26
N TYR A 391 11.33 -5.61 27.92
CA TYR A 391 10.79 -6.74 28.70
C TYR A 391 11.85 -7.60 29.42
N ALA A 392 13.13 -7.35 29.19
CA ALA A 392 14.20 -8.21 29.71
C ALA A 392 14.54 -7.93 31.19
N ALA A 393 13.68 -8.33 32.12
CA ALA A 393 14.11 -8.60 33.49
C ALA A 393 14.56 -10.07 33.59
N ARG A 394 15.55 -10.37 34.44
CA ARG A 394 15.70 -11.72 35.00
C ARG A 394 14.95 -11.73 36.35
N PRO A 395 13.69 -12.19 36.43
CA PRO A 395 13.19 -12.73 37.69
C PRO A 395 13.91 -14.04 37.95
N GLY A 396 14.51 -14.21 39.12
CA GLY A 396 15.06 -15.48 39.52
C GLY A 396 13.98 -16.56 39.46
N TRP A 397 14.28 -17.69 38.84
CA TRP A 397 13.63 -18.99 39.07
C TRP A 397 12.14 -18.95 39.51
N GLY A 398 11.23 -18.81 38.54
CA GLY A 398 9.89 -19.42 38.66
C GLY A 398 8.70 -18.58 39.13
N GLN A 399 8.68 -17.24 38.97
CA GLN A 399 7.45 -16.47 39.23
C GLN A 399 6.94 -15.71 38.00
N LEU A 400 5.88 -16.26 37.38
CA LEU A 400 5.10 -15.64 36.31
C LEU A 400 4.46 -14.30 36.74
N SER A 401 4.28 -14.10 38.06
CA SER A 401 3.71 -12.88 38.66
C SER A 401 4.50 -11.62 38.36
N ASP A 402 5.83 -11.70 38.29
CA ASP A 402 6.69 -10.52 38.08
C ASP A 402 6.67 -10.04 36.62
N THR A 403 6.46 -10.97 35.69
CA THR A 403 6.25 -10.62 34.26
C THR A 403 4.90 -9.95 34.08
N ILE A 404 3.87 -10.42 34.80
CA ILE A 404 2.54 -9.80 34.83
C ILE A 404 2.60 -8.42 35.49
N GLU A 405 3.40 -8.25 36.53
CA GLU A 405 3.56 -6.97 37.23
C GLU A 405 4.35 -5.94 36.41
N ILE A 406 5.43 -6.34 35.72
CA ILE A 406 6.11 -5.50 34.72
C ILE A 406 5.17 -5.14 33.56
N THR A 407 4.39 -6.11 33.06
CA THR A 407 3.39 -5.85 32.00
C THR A 407 2.26 -4.93 32.47
N ARG A 408 1.85 -5.03 33.74
CA ARG A 408 0.85 -4.14 34.39
C ARG A 408 1.42 -2.75 34.68
N GLN A 409 2.68 -2.63 35.11
CA GLN A 409 3.35 -1.34 35.38
C GLN A 409 3.70 -0.60 34.09
N LEU A 410 4.02 -1.32 33.01
CA LEU A 410 4.19 -0.75 31.66
C LEU A 410 2.85 -0.41 30.99
N ASN A 411 1.72 -0.82 31.59
CA ASN A 411 0.36 -0.29 31.41
C ASN A 411 -0.04 0.00 29.94
N PHE A 412 0.12 -1.00 29.07
CA PHE A 412 -0.31 -0.87 27.68
C PHE A 412 -1.81 -1.13 27.56
N GLU A 413 -2.59 -0.07 27.29
CA GLU A 413 -4.05 -0.11 27.17
C GLU A 413 -4.53 -0.94 25.93
N SER A 414 -3.62 -1.28 25.01
CA SER A 414 -3.87 -2.10 23.82
C SER A 414 -2.58 -2.80 23.31
N LEU A 415 -2.73 -3.77 22.40
CA LEU A 415 -1.60 -4.38 21.67
C LEU A 415 -0.79 -3.36 20.85
N ASP A 416 -1.40 -2.24 20.44
CA ASP A 416 -0.73 -1.12 19.76
C ASP A 416 0.07 -0.25 20.75
N ALA A 417 -0.41 -0.12 21.99
CA ALA A 417 0.31 0.58 23.04
C ALA A 417 1.60 -0.17 23.44
N ALA A 418 1.64 -1.51 23.31
CA ALA A 418 2.80 -2.33 23.67
C ALA A 418 4.09 -2.03 22.88
N GLY A 419 3.99 -1.26 21.78
CA GLY A 419 5.09 -0.93 20.89
C GLY A 419 5.60 0.52 20.96
N THR A 420 5.18 1.39 21.88
CA THR A 420 5.47 2.85 21.80
C THR A 420 6.93 3.28 21.93
N GLY A 421 7.84 2.37 22.30
CA GLY A 421 9.26 2.69 22.43
C GLY A 421 10.07 2.50 21.15
N ALA A 422 11.11 3.31 20.98
CA ALA A 422 11.98 3.30 19.80
C ALA A 422 13.46 3.15 20.16
N ALA A 423 14.16 2.25 19.48
CA ALA A 423 15.60 2.05 19.70
C ALA A 423 16.43 3.22 19.19
N VAL A 424 16.05 3.74 18.03
CA VAL A 424 16.64 4.94 17.43
C VAL A 424 15.51 5.83 16.96
N TRP A 425 15.46 7.05 17.47
CA TRP A 425 14.45 8.05 17.11
C TRP A 425 15.14 9.38 16.78
N LEU A 426 15.29 9.67 15.49
CA LEU A 426 16.04 10.82 15.01
C LEU A 426 15.19 11.81 14.23
N CYS A 427 15.62 13.07 14.22
CA CYS A 427 15.06 14.13 13.38
C CYS A 427 16.15 15.10 12.91
N GLY A 428 15.89 15.83 11.82
CA GLY A 428 16.83 16.73 11.18
C GLY A 428 17.40 16.17 9.88
N ARG A 429 18.24 16.98 9.23
CA ARG A 429 18.78 16.71 7.89
C ARG A 429 20.03 15.85 7.93
N ASP A 430 20.30 15.20 6.80
CA ASP A 430 21.54 14.44 6.54
C ASP A 430 21.83 13.37 7.62
N ILE A 431 20.75 12.71 8.07
CA ILE A 431 20.82 11.57 9.00
C ILE A 431 21.38 10.34 8.28
N ARG A 432 22.41 9.73 8.86
CA ARG A 432 23.06 8.53 8.33
C ARG A 432 22.98 7.40 9.33
N VAL A 433 22.43 6.28 8.90
CA VAL A 433 22.39 5.03 9.66
C VAL A 433 22.97 3.94 8.78
N GLU A 434 24.19 3.50 9.09
CA GLU A 434 25.01 2.69 8.17
C GLU A 434 25.64 1.48 8.88
N ASP A 435 25.54 0.29 8.28
CA ASP A 435 26.21 -0.91 8.75
C ASP A 435 25.89 -1.28 10.22
N CYS A 436 24.68 -0.93 10.69
CA CYS A 436 24.22 -1.20 12.05
C CYS A 436 23.38 -2.49 12.14
N ASP A 437 23.48 -3.16 13.29
CA ASP A 437 22.62 -4.28 13.68
C ASP A 437 21.79 -3.85 14.90
N ILE A 438 20.51 -3.55 14.67
CA ILE A 438 19.60 -2.97 15.66
C ILE A 438 18.49 -3.96 15.95
N TYR A 439 18.47 -4.45 17.19
CA TYR A 439 17.36 -5.23 17.72
C TYR A 439 16.53 -4.38 18.67
N SER A 440 15.23 -4.39 18.44
CA SER A 440 14.26 -3.61 19.19
C SER A 440 13.12 -4.49 19.69
N GLY A 441 12.65 -4.25 20.91
CA GLY A 441 11.38 -4.82 21.39
C GLY A 441 10.14 -4.09 20.85
N GLY A 442 10.33 -3.01 20.11
CA GLY A 442 9.32 -2.18 19.45
C GLY A 442 9.86 -1.64 18.11
N PHE A 443 9.94 -0.32 17.94
CA PHE A 443 10.48 0.32 16.73
C PHE A 443 12.03 0.27 16.73
N PRO A 444 12.70 -0.31 15.71
CA PRO A 444 14.16 -0.27 15.64
C PRO A 444 14.69 1.08 15.15
N LEU A 445 13.99 1.72 14.22
CA LEU A 445 14.38 3.01 13.64
C LEU A 445 13.14 3.85 13.30
N LEU A 446 13.14 5.08 13.79
CA LEU A 446 12.11 6.09 13.55
C LEU A 446 12.78 7.39 13.11
N LEU A 447 12.57 7.82 11.87
CA LEU A 447 12.97 9.13 11.35
C LEU A 447 11.76 10.07 11.35
N ALA A 448 11.60 10.84 12.42
CA ALA A 448 10.33 11.52 12.70
C ALA A 448 10.12 12.82 11.93
N PHE A 449 11.10 13.71 11.78
CA PHE A 449 10.87 15.00 11.11
C PHE A 449 12.10 15.47 10.36
N MET A 450 11.85 16.17 9.25
CA MET A 450 12.87 16.87 8.45
C MET A 450 14.00 15.96 8.01
N SER A 451 13.69 14.72 7.66
CA SER A 451 14.66 13.66 7.33
C SER A 451 15.27 13.82 5.92
N ASP A 452 15.33 15.04 5.39
CA ASP A 452 15.90 15.35 4.09
C ASP A 452 17.36 14.90 4.03
N GLY A 453 17.75 14.29 2.91
CA GLY A 453 19.11 13.80 2.72
C GLY A 453 19.44 12.53 3.48
N SER A 454 18.50 11.96 4.25
CA SER A 454 18.77 10.77 5.02
C SER A 454 19.28 9.61 4.15
N LEU A 455 20.24 8.87 4.70
CA LEU A 455 20.88 7.71 4.09
C LEU A 455 20.84 6.56 5.09
N VAL A 456 20.03 5.55 4.79
CA VAL A 456 19.92 4.34 5.60
C VAL A 456 20.35 3.16 4.75
N ARG A 457 21.51 2.57 5.07
CA ARG A 457 22.04 1.46 4.27
C ARG A 457 22.76 0.37 5.03
N ASN A 458 22.71 -0.84 4.45
CA ASN A 458 23.42 -2.02 4.94
C ASN A 458 23.08 -2.38 6.40
N ASN A 459 21.89 -2.04 6.89
CA ASN A 459 21.50 -2.30 8.27
C ASN A 459 20.72 -3.61 8.40
N ARG A 460 20.77 -4.22 9.60
CA ARG A 460 19.83 -5.24 10.05
C ARG A 460 18.96 -4.64 11.14
N LEU A 461 17.66 -4.51 10.88
CA LEU A 461 16.68 -3.88 11.75
C LEU A 461 15.67 -4.96 12.17
N TYR A 462 15.79 -5.44 13.41
CA TYR A 462 14.85 -6.38 14.00
C TYR A 462 13.79 -5.62 14.78
N THR A 463 12.57 -5.72 14.30
CA THR A 463 11.39 -5.08 14.84
C THR A 463 10.72 -5.99 15.84
N GLY A 464 10.37 -5.48 17.02
CA GLY A 464 9.64 -6.23 18.04
C GLY A 464 8.14 -5.95 18.02
N ARG A 465 7.47 -6.34 19.11
CA ARG A 465 6.02 -6.28 19.27
C ARG A 465 5.45 -4.88 18.97
N GLY A 466 4.51 -4.83 18.03
CA GLY A 466 3.77 -3.61 17.65
C GLY A 466 4.60 -2.53 16.94
N GLY A 467 5.92 -2.69 16.85
CA GLY A 467 6.80 -1.73 16.19
C GLY A 467 6.90 -1.93 14.67
N LEU A 468 7.52 -0.96 14.00
CA LEU A 468 7.92 -1.00 12.59
C LEU A 468 9.11 -0.06 12.32
N VAL A 469 9.64 -0.04 11.10
CA VAL A 469 10.58 1.00 10.65
C VAL A 469 9.77 2.16 10.07
N TRP A 470 9.92 3.35 10.63
CA TRP A 470 9.11 4.51 10.23
C TRP A 470 9.98 5.67 9.76
N ALA A 471 9.58 6.35 8.70
CA ALA A 471 10.18 7.61 8.27
C ALA A 471 9.11 8.60 7.78
N GLN A 472 9.35 9.90 7.87
CA GLN A 472 8.43 10.92 7.34
C GLN A 472 9.12 12.27 7.13
N ARG A 473 8.43 13.19 6.44
CA ARG A 473 8.91 14.54 6.09
C ARG A 473 10.36 14.58 5.57
N GLY A 474 10.61 13.95 4.43
CA GLY A 474 11.96 13.73 3.89
C GLY A 474 12.01 13.89 2.37
N ARG A 475 13.09 14.49 1.87
CA ARG A 475 13.37 14.70 0.45
C ARG A 475 14.79 14.23 0.07
N LYS A 476 14.94 13.62 -1.11
CA LYS A 476 16.22 13.06 -1.63
C LYS A 476 16.83 12.02 -0.70
N VAL A 477 15.98 11.13 -0.19
CA VAL A 477 16.31 10.11 0.81
C VAL A 477 16.67 8.78 0.15
N ILE A 478 17.59 8.05 0.76
CA ILE A 478 18.13 6.79 0.23
C ILE A 478 17.98 5.67 1.27
N TRP A 479 17.35 4.57 0.86
CA TRP A 479 17.23 3.31 1.59
C TRP A 479 17.83 2.18 0.76
N GLU A 480 19.02 1.71 1.10
CA GLU A 480 19.75 0.73 0.28
C GLU A 480 20.19 -0.51 1.09
N ASN A 481 19.89 -1.70 0.58
CA ASN A 481 20.46 -2.96 1.09
C ASN A 481 20.22 -3.22 2.59
N ASN A 482 19.08 -2.79 3.13
CA ASN A 482 18.72 -3.06 4.53
C ASN A 482 17.92 -4.37 4.64
N GLN A 483 18.02 -5.02 5.80
CA GLN A 483 17.16 -6.13 6.21
C GLN A 483 16.24 -5.63 7.33
N MET A 484 14.94 -5.57 7.10
CA MET A 484 13.92 -5.13 8.05
C MET A 484 13.04 -6.32 8.39
N LEU A 485 13.25 -6.89 9.58
CA LEU A 485 12.77 -8.23 9.91
C LEU A 485 11.93 -8.20 11.18
N GLY A 486 10.82 -8.93 11.20
CA GLY A 486 10.09 -9.21 12.42
C GLY A 486 10.89 -10.12 13.35
N ALA A 487 11.01 -9.74 14.61
CA ALA A 487 11.69 -10.51 15.64
C ALA A 487 10.75 -11.48 16.38
N ASP A 488 9.45 -11.24 16.32
CA ASP A 488 8.42 -12.12 16.89
C ASP A 488 7.12 -12.14 16.05
N ASN A 489 6.21 -13.07 16.35
CA ASN A 489 4.92 -13.20 15.66
C ASN A 489 3.95 -12.04 15.93
N MET A 490 4.34 -11.04 16.72
CA MET A 490 3.57 -9.84 17.00
C MET A 490 4.26 -8.58 16.46
N SER A 491 5.27 -8.73 15.61
CA SER A 491 6.01 -7.64 14.98
C SER A 491 5.29 -7.17 13.72
N ARG A 492 5.14 -5.86 13.51
CA ARG A 492 4.65 -5.37 12.22
C ARG A 492 5.74 -5.46 11.15
N ALA A 493 7.02 -5.47 11.55
CA ALA A 493 8.25 -5.63 10.74
C ALA A 493 8.45 -4.67 9.54
N GLY A 494 7.39 -3.97 9.13
CA GLY A 494 7.32 -3.23 7.89
C GLY A 494 8.09 -1.93 7.87
N TRP A 495 8.17 -1.36 6.68
CA TRP A 495 8.62 0.02 6.44
C TRP A 495 7.41 0.88 6.09
N SER A 496 7.10 1.88 6.90
CA SER A 496 5.99 2.79 6.64
C SER A 496 6.42 4.26 6.70
N THR A 497 5.66 5.10 6.02
CA THR A 497 5.87 6.53 5.99
C THR A 497 4.59 7.31 5.83
N LYS A 498 4.66 8.59 6.16
CA LYS A 498 3.63 9.58 5.92
C LYS A 498 4.25 10.88 5.41
N ALA A 499 3.55 11.59 4.53
CA ALA A 499 4.10 12.78 3.89
C ALA A 499 4.37 13.94 4.88
N HIS A 500 3.36 14.46 5.58
CA HIS A 500 3.46 15.51 6.62
C HIS A 500 4.48 16.66 6.36
N PRO A 501 4.31 17.52 5.33
CA PRO A 501 3.38 17.43 4.22
C PRO A 501 3.98 16.79 2.96
N TYR A 502 5.25 16.35 2.98
CA TYR A 502 5.90 15.67 1.85
C TYR A 502 6.81 14.52 2.27
N TYR A 503 6.84 13.45 1.49
CA TYR A 503 7.96 12.50 1.50
C TYR A 503 8.30 12.23 0.04
N ASP A 504 9.26 12.99 -0.50
CA ASP A 504 9.52 13.10 -1.94
C ASP A 504 10.90 12.54 -2.29
N GLN A 505 11.11 12.19 -3.56
CA GLN A 505 12.42 11.87 -4.10
C GLN A 505 13.08 10.74 -3.29
N VAL A 506 12.40 9.59 -3.26
CA VAL A 506 12.80 8.42 -2.46
C VAL A 506 13.45 7.39 -3.38
N TYR A 507 14.65 6.96 -2.99
CA TYR A 507 15.31 5.81 -3.61
C TYR A 507 15.33 4.64 -2.63
N PHE A 508 14.53 3.62 -2.90
CA PHE A 508 14.38 2.43 -2.04
C PHE A 508 14.78 1.18 -2.83
N ARG A 509 16.02 0.70 -2.62
CA ARG A 509 16.63 -0.36 -3.42
C ARG A 509 17.26 -1.49 -2.62
N GLY A 510 17.07 -2.72 -3.09
CA GLY A 510 17.80 -3.88 -2.59
C GLY A 510 17.45 -4.25 -1.14
N ASN A 511 16.36 -3.71 -0.59
CA ASN A 511 15.96 -3.98 0.78
C ASN A 511 15.22 -5.32 0.86
N THR A 512 15.35 -5.99 1.99
CA THR A 512 14.53 -7.13 2.36
C THR A 512 13.61 -6.73 3.50
N VAL A 513 12.29 -6.88 3.33
CA VAL A 513 11.31 -6.66 4.39
C VAL A 513 10.54 -7.95 4.59
N ALA A 514 10.58 -8.51 5.80
CA ALA A 514 9.97 -9.81 6.05
C ALA A 514 9.49 -10.03 7.49
N PHE A 515 8.63 -11.04 7.64
CA PHE A 515 8.07 -11.49 8.93
C PHE A 515 7.18 -10.43 9.60
N ALA A 516 6.34 -9.77 8.81
CA ALA A 516 5.28 -8.89 9.30
C ALA A 516 4.08 -9.75 9.73
N GLN A 517 3.94 -9.97 11.04
CA GLN A 517 2.96 -10.92 11.61
C GLN A 517 1.83 -10.23 12.40
N SER A 518 1.89 -8.90 12.59
CA SER A 518 0.88 -8.13 13.35
C SER A 518 0.42 -6.84 12.66
N ALA A 519 -0.69 -6.28 13.19
CA ALA A 519 -1.44 -5.10 12.71
C ALA A 519 -2.19 -5.30 11.38
N ASP A 520 -2.38 -4.25 10.57
CA ASP A 520 -3.04 -4.34 9.27
C ASP A 520 -2.20 -5.09 8.22
N TYR A 521 -0.96 -5.50 8.58
CA TYR A 521 0.01 -6.28 7.79
C TYR A 521 0.54 -5.56 6.53
N GLU A 522 0.32 -4.26 6.41
CA GLU A 522 0.99 -3.39 5.44
C GLU A 522 2.50 -3.45 5.69
N ILE A 523 3.22 -4.16 4.80
CA ILE A 523 4.63 -4.49 5.03
C ILE A 523 5.55 -3.41 4.48
N VAL A 524 5.17 -2.76 3.38
CA VAL A 524 5.88 -1.60 2.85
C VAL A 524 4.85 -0.61 2.31
N GLY A 525 4.86 0.63 2.77
CA GLY A 525 3.98 1.61 2.14
C GLY A 525 3.96 3.00 2.71
N SER A 526 3.05 3.81 2.17
CA SER A 526 2.77 5.17 2.59
C SER A 526 1.34 5.29 3.08
N ASP A 527 1.11 6.07 4.13
CA ASP A 527 -0.22 6.45 4.62
C ASP A 527 -0.81 7.65 3.88
N GLY A 528 -2.13 7.63 3.71
CA GLY A 528 -2.93 8.74 3.19
C GLY A 528 -2.89 9.97 4.10
N ALA A 529 -3.29 11.11 3.55
CA ALA A 529 -3.37 12.36 4.29
C ALA A 529 -4.44 13.30 3.75
N SER A 530 -5.09 14.02 4.68
CA SER A 530 -6.20 14.91 4.33
C SER A 530 -5.74 16.08 3.43
N PRO A 531 -6.40 16.28 2.27
CA PRO A 531 -6.16 17.42 1.39
C PRO A 531 -6.44 18.75 2.10
N VAL A 532 -5.72 19.79 1.70
CA VAL A 532 -5.87 21.18 2.19
C VAL A 532 -6.97 21.94 1.45
N TYR A 533 -7.13 21.64 0.16
CA TYR A 533 -8.03 22.35 -0.73
C TYR A 533 -8.55 21.43 -1.83
N TYR A 534 -9.82 21.60 -2.18
CA TYR A 534 -10.44 21.02 -3.35
C TYR A 534 -11.43 22.02 -3.94
N GLY A 535 -11.18 22.52 -5.15
CA GLY A 535 -12.02 23.54 -5.78
C GLY A 535 -11.45 24.14 -7.06
N GLY A 536 -12.17 25.08 -7.65
CA GLY A 536 -11.78 25.72 -8.90
C GLY A 536 -10.71 26.81 -8.73
N VAL A 537 -10.23 27.35 -9.83
CA VAL A 537 -9.37 28.54 -9.84
C VAL A 537 -10.12 29.74 -10.43
N THR A 538 -9.87 30.93 -9.90
CA THR A 538 -10.41 32.18 -10.48
C THR A 538 -9.45 32.80 -11.47
N SER A 539 -8.14 32.67 -11.24
CA SER A 539 -7.10 33.04 -12.19
C SER A 539 -5.80 32.28 -11.90
N ALA A 540 -4.99 32.06 -12.94
CA ALA A 540 -3.65 31.53 -12.83
C ALA A 540 -2.75 32.25 -13.83
N ALA A 541 -1.70 32.92 -13.36
CA ALA A 541 -0.78 33.69 -14.19
C ALA A 541 0.66 33.51 -13.70
N GLY A 542 1.54 33.04 -14.57
CA GLY A 542 2.91 32.68 -14.19
C GLY A 542 2.90 31.63 -13.07
N THR A 543 3.50 31.97 -11.93
CA THR A 543 3.53 31.15 -10.72
C THR A 543 2.43 31.46 -9.71
N SER A 544 1.59 32.46 -9.96
CA SER A 544 0.53 32.89 -9.03
C SER A 544 -0.81 32.26 -9.40
N VAL A 545 -1.50 31.68 -8.41
CA VAL A 545 -2.83 31.08 -8.58
C VAL A 545 -3.79 31.62 -7.52
N GLN A 546 -4.95 32.10 -7.99
CA GLN A 546 -6.07 32.52 -7.14
C GLN A 546 -7.10 31.39 -7.06
N LEU A 547 -7.43 30.99 -5.84
CA LEU A 547 -8.37 29.91 -5.55
C LEU A 547 -9.81 30.43 -5.60
N SER A 548 -10.76 29.58 -5.96
CA SER A 548 -12.18 29.96 -6.03
C SER A 548 -12.86 30.08 -4.67
N LYS A 549 -12.23 29.54 -3.63
CA LYS A 549 -12.69 29.58 -2.24
C LYS A 549 -11.48 29.53 -1.31
N PRO A 550 -11.64 29.91 -0.03
CA PRO A 550 -10.62 29.72 0.98
C PRO A 550 -10.14 28.26 1.08
N VAL A 551 -8.86 28.04 1.37
CA VAL A 551 -8.36 26.75 1.89
C VAL A 551 -9.02 26.43 3.22
N ARG A 552 -9.24 25.15 3.52
CA ARG A 552 -9.90 24.71 4.76
C ARG A 552 -9.05 25.07 5.98
N SER A 553 -7.81 24.60 5.99
CA SER A 553 -6.78 24.92 6.96
C SER A 553 -5.43 24.40 6.46
N TRP A 554 -4.34 25.02 6.90
CA TRP A 554 -2.99 24.53 6.68
C TRP A 554 -2.55 23.72 7.91
N PRO A 555 -2.55 22.37 7.87
CA PRO A 555 -2.10 21.55 9.00
C PRO A 555 -0.58 21.63 9.20
N PHE A 556 0.15 21.95 8.12
CA PHE A 556 1.58 22.21 8.07
C PHE A 556 1.83 23.49 7.28
N GLU A 557 3.09 23.94 7.21
CA GLU A 557 3.46 25.07 6.37
C GLU A 557 3.03 24.82 4.90
N PRO A 558 2.51 25.84 4.16
CA PRO A 558 2.10 25.65 2.77
C PRO A 558 3.19 25.05 1.88
N GLU A 559 4.45 25.41 2.17
CA GLU A 559 5.63 24.95 1.46
C GLU A 559 5.76 23.42 1.47
N GLY A 560 5.93 22.85 0.28
CA GLY A 560 6.13 21.41 0.09
C GLY A 560 4.85 20.59 -0.13
N HIS A 561 3.67 21.20 0.02
CA HIS A 561 2.44 20.61 -0.53
C HIS A 561 2.49 20.58 -2.07
N LEU A 562 1.69 19.70 -2.66
CA LEU A 562 1.60 19.54 -4.10
C LEU A 562 0.19 19.93 -4.58
N ALA A 563 0.11 20.89 -5.50
CA ALA A 563 -1.13 21.28 -6.16
C ALA A 563 -1.33 20.41 -7.41
N PHE A 564 -2.36 19.56 -7.40
CA PHE A 564 -2.74 18.70 -8.50
C PHE A 564 -3.89 19.31 -9.31
N VAL A 565 -3.81 19.24 -10.63
CA VAL A 565 -4.97 19.52 -11.49
C VAL A 565 -5.77 18.23 -11.66
N MET A 566 -6.86 18.11 -10.92
CA MET A 566 -7.70 16.92 -10.77
C MET A 566 -8.73 16.78 -11.91
N GLY A 567 -9.10 17.89 -12.54
CA GLY A 567 -10.10 17.95 -13.61
C GLY A 567 -9.99 19.23 -14.43
N GLY A 568 -10.71 19.28 -15.56
CA GLY A 568 -10.70 20.44 -16.47
C GLY A 568 -9.43 20.60 -17.29
N ARG A 569 -9.22 21.79 -17.84
CA ARG A 569 -8.01 22.11 -18.61
C ARG A 569 -6.74 21.92 -17.77
N GLY A 570 -5.73 21.28 -18.33
CA GLY A 570 -4.48 21.02 -17.63
C GLY A 570 -4.50 19.83 -16.65
N LYS A 571 -5.56 19.02 -16.58
CA LYS A 571 -5.65 17.80 -15.76
C LYS A 571 -4.40 16.91 -15.92
N GLY A 572 -3.88 16.44 -14.79
CA GLY A 572 -2.70 15.58 -14.73
C GLY A 572 -1.40 16.32 -14.43
N GLN A 573 -1.40 17.66 -14.48
CA GLN A 573 -0.26 18.45 -14.01
C GLN A 573 -0.23 18.53 -12.48
N ALA A 574 0.98 18.61 -11.93
CA ALA A 574 1.20 18.92 -10.53
C ALA A 574 2.32 19.95 -10.34
N ARG A 575 2.25 20.76 -9.27
CA ARG A 575 3.23 21.80 -8.95
C ARG A 575 3.49 21.90 -7.47
N THR A 576 4.76 22.08 -7.09
CA THR A 576 5.13 22.26 -5.68
C THR A 576 4.75 23.65 -5.24
N ILE A 577 4.07 23.76 -4.10
CA ILE A 577 3.72 25.04 -3.50
C ILE A 577 4.96 25.62 -2.81
N GLN A 578 5.30 26.85 -3.17
CA GLN A 578 6.37 27.65 -2.56
C GLN A 578 5.86 28.64 -1.52
N ARG A 579 4.62 29.12 -1.63
CA ARG A 579 3.95 29.97 -0.64
C ARG A 579 2.43 29.80 -0.72
N GLY A 580 1.73 30.00 0.39
CA GLY A 580 0.27 29.93 0.42
C GLY A 580 -0.35 30.95 1.37
N THR A 581 -1.53 31.45 1.01
CA THR A 581 -2.41 32.23 1.87
C THR A 581 -3.73 31.49 2.07
N THR A 582 -4.74 32.17 2.60
CA THR A 582 -6.10 31.62 2.66
C THR A 582 -6.72 31.45 1.28
N ASN A 583 -6.42 32.33 0.31
CA ASN A 583 -7.14 32.39 -0.98
C ASN A 583 -6.22 32.25 -2.21
N SER A 584 -4.91 32.13 -2.02
CA SER A 584 -3.95 32.11 -3.12
C SER A 584 -2.75 31.22 -2.81
N ILE A 585 -2.09 30.73 -3.85
CA ILE A 585 -0.84 29.99 -3.76
C ILE A 585 0.17 30.52 -4.78
N GLU A 586 1.45 30.34 -4.47
CA GLU A 586 2.58 30.53 -5.37
C GLU A 586 3.22 29.16 -5.62
N ILE A 587 3.33 28.77 -6.88
CA ILE A 587 3.88 27.48 -7.33
C ILE A 587 5.32 27.63 -7.85
N ASP A 588 6.07 26.53 -7.88
CA ASP A 588 7.50 26.50 -8.19
C ASP A 588 7.87 26.87 -9.64
N HIS A 589 6.98 26.62 -10.59
CA HIS A 589 7.13 27.05 -11.99
C HIS A 589 5.76 27.10 -12.69
N PRO A 590 5.59 27.88 -13.79
CA PRO A 590 4.32 27.99 -14.49
C PRO A 590 3.73 26.66 -14.95
N TRP A 591 2.40 26.61 -15.08
CA TRP A 591 1.70 25.48 -15.68
C TRP A 591 2.10 25.32 -17.15
N SER A 592 2.42 24.09 -17.53
CA SER A 592 2.76 23.72 -18.91
C SER A 592 1.54 23.92 -19.81
N VAL A 593 0.36 23.50 -19.34
CA VAL A 593 -0.94 23.83 -19.94
C VAL A 593 -1.65 24.84 -19.04
N PRO A 594 -1.91 26.09 -19.51
CA PRO A 594 -2.57 27.11 -18.70
C PRO A 594 -3.93 26.65 -18.16
N LEU A 595 -4.20 27.01 -16.90
CA LEU A 595 -5.48 26.73 -16.26
C LEU A 595 -6.54 27.76 -16.69
N ASP A 596 -7.80 27.35 -16.63
CA ASP A 596 -8.99 28.16 -16.91
C ASP A 596 -10.12 27.89 -15.90
N SER A 597 -11.31 28.45 -16.13
CA SER A 597 -12.47 28.30 -15.25
C SER A 597 -13.02 26.87 -15.15
N THR A 598 -12.59 25.95 -16.03
CA THR A 598 -12.95 24.53 -15.96
C THR A 598 -12.00 23.74 -15.05
N SER A 599 -10.85 24.33 -14.71
CA SER A 599 -9.76 23.66 -14.01
C SER A 599 -10.09 23.47 -12.53
N LEU A 600 -9.90 22.24 -12.05
CA LEU A 600 -10.19 21.83 -10.69
C LEU A 600 -8.87 21.44 -10.00
N LEU A 601 -8.53 22.12 -8.92
CA LEU A 601 -7.33 21.87 -8.13
C LEU A 601 -7.62 21.08 -6.86
N GLY A 602 -6.72 20.14 -6.55
CA GLY A 602 -6.57 19.52 -5.25
C GLY A 602 -5.20 19.88 -4.66
N ILE A 603 -5.16 20.58 -3.52
CA ILE A 603 -3.90 20.81 -2.79
C ILE A 603 -3.76 19.71 -1.76
N ASN A 604 -2.71 18.92 -1.91
CA ASN A 604 -2.49 17.68 -1.22
C ASN A 604 -1.11 17.65 -0.57
N HIS A 605 -0.91 16.71 0.34
CA HIS A 605 0.43 16.29 0.70
C HIS A 605 1.13 15.65 -0.52
N SER A 606 2.45 15.48 -0.46
CA SER A 606 3.26 15.05 -1.61
C SER A 606 3.95 13.71 -1.37
N LEU A 607 3.74 12.76 -2.29
CA LEU A 607 4.52 11.53 -2.46
C LEU A 607 5.06 11.47 -3.89
N ARG A 608 6.02 12.36 -4.21
CA ARG A 608 6.50 12.59 -5.58
C ARG A 608 7.82 11.89 -5.86
N GLN A 609 7.95 11.26 -7.04
CA GLN A 609 9.22 10.74 -7.58
C GLN A 609 9.87 9.66 -6.70
N TRP A 610 9.22 8.52 -6.61
CA TRP A 610 9.71 7.36 -5.85
C TRP A 610 10.17 6.25 -6.78
N LEU A 611 11.32 5.67 -6.44
CA LEU A 611 11.88 4.49 -7.08
C LEU A 611 11.98 3.39 -6.04
N MET A 612 11.05 2.44 -6.06
CA MET A 612 11.10 1.23 -5.23
C MET A 612 11.48 0.05 -6.11
N VAL A 613 12.79 -0.26 -6.14
CA VAL A 613 13.38 -1.11 -7.17
C VAL A 613 14.18 -2.26 -6.60
N GLY A 614 13.95 -3.49 -7.08
CA GLY A 614 14.80 -4.63 -6.75
C GLY A 614 14.74 -5.07 -5.29
N ASN A 615 13.60 -4.91 -4.62
CA ASN A 615 13.43 -5.28 -3.22
C ASN A 615 12.83 -6.69 -3.10
N ARG A 616 13.12 -7.36 -1.99
CA ARG A 616 12.49 -8.63 -1.61
C ARG A 616 11.52 -8.40 -0.47
N ILE A 617 10.24 -8.63 -0.73
CA ILE A 617 9.16 -8.50 0.26
C ILE A 617 8.58 -9.90 0.50
N ALA A 618 8.53 -10.33 1.75
CA ALA A 618 8.02 -11.66 2.07
C ALA A 618 7.22 -11.68 3.37
N ASP A 619 6.29 -12.61 3.50
CA ASP A 619 5.62 -12.90 4.77
C ASP A 619 4.97 -11.64 5.39
N GLY A 620 4.07 -11.00 4.62
CA GLY A 620 3.33 -9.78 4.95
C GLY A 620 2.13 -9.58 4.01
N ASP A 621 1.36 -8.50 4.09
CA ASP A 621 0.13 -8.32 3.28
C ASP A 621 0.38 -7.51 2.02
N SER A 622 0.82 -6.27 2.13
CA SER A 622 0.88 -5.39 0.96
C SER A 622 2.14 -4.53 0.92
N MET A 623 2.73 -4.46 -0.27
CA MET A 623 3.56 -3.34 -0.69
C MET A 623 2.64 -2.34 -1.41
N GLN A 624 2.37 -1.19 -0.79
CA GLN A 624 1.29 -0.31 -1.24
C GLN A 624 1.60 1.18 -1.10
N MET A 625 0.87 2.01 -1.83
CA MET A 625 0.83 3.45 -1.59
C MET A 625 -0.59 3.98 -1.55
N TYR A 626 -0.94 4.63 -0.44
CA TYR A 626 -2.18 5.40 -0.31
C TYR A 626 -2.01 6.80 -0.87
N GLY A 627 -2.74 7.07 -1.96
CA GLY A 627 -3.01 8.39 -2.49
C GLY A 627 -1.77 9.23 -2.80
N LEU A 628 -1.97 10.51 -3.15
CA LEU A 628 -0.93 11.55 -3.18
C LEU A 628 0.28 11.29 -4.12
N ASN A 629 0.19 10.27 -4.98
CA ASN A 629 1.30 9.76 -5.77
C ASN A 629 1.49 10.57 -7.05
N HIS A 630 2.72 10.97 -7.33
CA HIS A 630 3.09 11.59 -8.60
C HIS A 630 4.44 11.07 -9.09
N GLU A 631 4.45 10.34 -10.22
CA GLU A 631 5.64 9.69 -10.79
C GLU A 631 6.28 8.66 -9.84
N VAL A 632 5.54 7.61 -9.49
CA VAL A 632 6.06 6.53 -8.63
C VAL A 632 6.24 5.24 -9.42
N VAL A 633 7.39 4.58 -9.23
CA VAL A 633 7.77 3.36 -9.94
C VAL A 633 8.08 2.23 -8.96
N PHE A 634 7.34 1.13 -9.10
CA PHE A 634 7.64 -0.16 -8.49
C PHE A 634 8.23 -1.07 -9.57
N ALA A 635 9.52 -1.37 -9.48
CA ALA A 635 10.18 -2.15 -10.52
C ALA A 635 11.02 -3.30 -9.98
N GLU A 636 10.95 -4.44 -10.66
CA GLU A 636 11.83 -5.58 -10.43
C GLU A 636 11.81 -6.09 -8.97
N ASN A 637 10.71 -5.87 -8.24
CA ASN A 637 10.55 -6.36 -6.87
C ASN A 637 10.09 -7.82 -6.87
N GLN A 638 10.53 -8.57 -5.86
CA GLN A 638 10.14 -9.96 -5.62
C GLN A 638 9.24 -10.05 -4.38
N LEU A 639 8.01 -10.50 -4.58
CA LEU A 639 6.99 -10.66 -3.55
C LEU A 639 6.69 -12.14 -3.33
N GLU A 640 6.91 -12.64 -2.11
CA GLU A 640 6.77 -14.05 -1.74
C GLU A 640 5.86 -14.25 -0.53
N ARG A 641 4.72 -14.95 -0.69
CA ARG A 641 3.73 -15.08 0.40
C ARG A 641 3.33 -13.69 0.91
N VAL A 642 3.03 -12.82 -0.06
CA VAL A 642 2.55 -11.46 0.14
C VAL A 642 1.15 -11.36 -0.45
N GLY A 643 0.25 -10.65 0.22
CA GLY A 643 -1.17 -10.55 -0.13
C GLY A 643 -1.90 -11.87 0.14
N GLY A 644 -3.05 -12.07 -0.49
CA GLY A 644 -3.89 -13.23 -0.17
C GLY A 644 -4.72 -13.02 1.10
N SER A 645 -4.97 -11.77 1.47
CA SER A 645 -6.14 -11.39 2.26
C SER A 645 -7.17 -10.75 1.30
N PHE A 646 -8.09 -9.92 1.80
CA PHE A 646 -8.88 -9.02 0.95
C PHE A 646 -8.02 -7.93 0.28
N GLU A 647 -6.76 -7.79 0.68
CA GLU A 647 -5.81 -6.82 0.15
C GLU A 647 -4.86 -7.48 -0.87
N ALA A 648 -4.58 -6.76 -1.94
CA ALA A 648 -3.62 -7.18 -2.97
C ALA A 648 -2.16 -7.05 -2.50
N ALA A 649 -1.26 -7.80 -3.13
CA ALA A 649 0.14 -7.89 -2.71
C ALA A 649 0.96 -6.65 -3.10
N LEU A 650 0.67 -6.07 -4.27
CA LEU A 650 1.33 -4.86 -4.79
C LEU A 650 0.27 -3.87 -5.24
N ARG A 651 0.22 -2.65 -4.68
CA ARG A 651 -0.94 -1.76 -4.87
C ARG A 651 -0.56 -0.29 -5.07
N PHE A 652 -1.21 0.38 -6.01
CA PHE A 652 -1.40 1.83 -5.97
C PHE A 652 -2.85 2.14 -5.67
N LEU A 653 -3.10 2.90 -4.60
CA LEU A 653 -4.43 3.24 -4.17
C LEU A 653 -4.66 4.72 -4.41
N ALA A 654 -5.52 5.07 -5.36
CA ALA A 654 -6.11 6.38 -5.36
C ALA A 654 -7.29 6.37 -4.40
N PHE A 655 -7.34 7.28 -3.43
CA PHE A 655 -8.19 7.13 -2.25
C PHE A 655 -9.05 8.35 -1.98
N GLN A 656 -10.20 8.14 -1.36
CA GLN A 656 -11.10 9.20 -0.91
C GLN A 656 -11.69 8.85 0.46
N HIS A 657 -11.51 9.70 1.47
CA HIS A 657 -12.12 9.45 2.77
C HIS A 657 -13.65 9.61 2.71
N THR A 658 -14.35 8.54 3.10
CA THR A 658 -15.80 8.38 3.06
C THR A 658 -16.59 9.39 3.89
N SER A 659 -15.99 9.95 4.95
CA SER A 659 -16.60 10.93 5.86
C SER A 659 -16.49 12.38 5.40
N ASP A 660 -15.55 12.68 4.50
CA ASP A 660 -15.10 14.06 4.21
C ASP A 660 -15.45 14.52 2.79
N GLY A 661 -16.19 13.72 2.03
CA GLY A 661 -16.67 14.11 0.70
C GLY A 661 -15.56 14.18 -0.36
N PRO A 662 -15.81 14.84 -1.50
CA PRO A 662 -14.80 15.06 -2.55
C PRO A 662 -13.59 15.87 -2.10
N GLU A 663 -13.68 16.56 -0.96
CA GLU A 663 -12.58 17.32 -0.38
C GLU A 663 -11.47 16.44 0.21
N ALA A 664 -11.70 15.12 0.33
CA ALA A 664 -10.70 14.15 0.78
C ALA A 664 -10.11 13.29 -0.35
N ALA A 665 -10.13 13.80 -1.57
CA ALA A 665 -9.59 13.13 -2.75
C ALA A 665 -8.04 13.13 -2.81
N GLU A 666 -7.45 11.94 -2.82
CA GLU A 666 -6.01 11.71 -2.89
C GLU A 666 -5.63 11.05 -4.24
N PRO A 667 -5.10 11.81 -5.22
CA PRO A 667 -4.79 11.30 -6.56
C PRO A 667 -3.55 10.41 -6.62
N SER A 668 -3.46 9.56 -7.65
CA SER A 668 -2.27 8.83 -8.09
C SER A 668 -2.09 9.01 -9.59
N PHE A 669 -1.09 9.82 -9.99
CA PHE A 669 -0.79 10.10 -11.39
C PHE A 669 0.59 9.54 -11.78
N PHE A 670 0.66 8.98 -12.99
CA PHE A 670 1.93 8.54 -13.60
C PHE A 670 2.62 7.39 -12.85
N SER A 671 1.85 6.44 -12.34
CA SER A 671 2.34 5.27 -11.61
C SER A 671 2.78 4.14 -12.55
N GLN A 672 3.90 3.47 -12.26
CA GLN A 672 4.40 2.36 -13.08
C GLN A 672 4.76 1.13 -12.23
N MET A 673 4.36 -0.05 -12.69
CA MET A 673 4.69 -1.36 -12.12
C MET A 673 5.37 -2.21 -13.21
N LEU A 674 6.69 -2.38 -13.10
CA LEU A 674 7.53 -2.89 -14.18
C LEU A 674 8.33 -4.12 -13.75
N GLY A 675 8.15 -5.27 -14.41
CA GLY A 675 9.01 -6.43 -14.17
C GLY A 675 8.93 -7.02 -12.75
N ASN A 676 7.86 -6.75 -11.99
CA ASN A 676 7.73 -7.31 -10.64
C ASN A 676 7.34 -8.79 -10.70
N ARG A 677 7.77 -9.55 -9.70
CA ARG A 677 7.48 -10.97 -9.57
C ARG A 677 6.67 -11.24 -8.31
N LEU A 678 5.49 -11.83 -8.46
CA LEU A 678 4.58 -12.19 -7.38
C LEU A 678 4.38 -13.70 -7.35
N VAL A 679 4.79 -14.35 -6.26
CA VAL A 679 4.67 -15.79 -6.08
C VAL A 679 3.97 -16.13 -4.77
N ALA A 680 2.87 -16.88 -4.91
CA ALA A 680 2.07 -17.47 -3.84
C ALA A 680 1.36 -16.46 -2.92
N PRO A 681 0.04 -16.61 -2.71
CA PRO A 681 -0.66 -15.86 -1.69
C PRO A 681 -0.23 -16.30 -0.28
N ARG A 682 -0.42 -15.42 0.71
CA ARG A 682 -0.28 -15.75 2.13
C ARG A 682 -1.59 -16.31 2.68
N LEU A 683 -1.51 -16.91 3.87
CA LEU A 683 -2.68 -17.13 4.74
C LEU A 683 -2.82 -15.91 5.67
N ASP A 684 -3.94 -15.21 5.63
CA ASP A 684 -4.22 -14.14 6.59
C ASP A 684 -4.55 -14.75 7.96
N MET A 685 -3.57 -14.72 8.88
CA MET A 685 -3.75 -15.24 10.24
C MET A 685 -4.82 -14.51 11.07
N ARG A 686 -5.31 -13.32 10.65
CA ARG A 686 -6.46 -12.68 11.33
C ARG A 686 -7.77 -13.42 11.05
N ARG A 687 -7.88 -13.98 9.85
CA ARG A 687 -9.13 -14.52 9.29
C ARG A 687 -9.07 -16.03 9.08
N PHE A 688 -7.88 -16.63 9.13
CA PHE A 688 -7.65 -18.02 8.70
C PHE A 688 -8.14 -18.28 7.27
N GLU A 689 -8.01 -17.26 6.41
CA GLU A 689 -8.43 -17.28 5.01
C GLU A 689 -7.23 -16.96 4.12
N SER A 690 -7.25 -17.50 2.89
CA SER A 690 -6.30 -17.12 1.85
C SER A 690 -7.08 -16.68 0.61
N GLY A 691 -6.91 -15.42 0.23
CA GLY A 691 -7.37 -14.82 -1.01
C GLY A 691 -6.40 -15.06 -2.17
N THR A 692 -6.72 -14.47 -3.32
CA THR A 692 -5.86 -14.54 -4.51
C THR A 692 -4.82 -13.43 -4.45
N ALA A 693 -3.54 -13.75 -4.71
CA ALA A 693 -2.49 -12.74 -4.79
C ALA A 693 -2.78 -11.80 -5.97
N ALA A 694 -2.63 -10.49 -5.79
CA ALA A 694 -2.93 -9.54 -6.86
C ALA A 694 -1.93 -8.39 -6.96
N ILE A 695 -1.75 -7.91 -8.19
CA ILE A 695 -1.24 -6.57 -8.48
C ILE A 695 -2.45 -5.68 -8.73
N GLU A 696 -2.59 -4.58 -7.99
CA GLU A 696 -3.79 -3.75 -8.01
C GLU A 696 -3.51 -2.28 -8.31
N LEU A 697 -4.36 -1.71 -9.16
CA LEU A 697 -4.61 -0.27 -9.20
C LEU A 697 -6.01 -0.01 -8.68
N SER A 698 -6.15 0.83 -7.66
CA SER A 698 -7.45 1.31 -7.18
C SER A 698 -7.72 2.73 -7.64
N GLY A 699 -8.91 2.97 -8.19
CA GLY A 699 -9.38 4.28 -8.62
C GLY A 699 -10.21 5.05 -7.57
N GLY A 700 -10.33 4.50 -6.35
CA GLY A 700 -11.14 5.03 -5.25
C GLY A 700 -12.42 4.23 -4.99
N ASP A 701 -12.77 4.06 -3.72
CA ASP A 701 -14.01 3.40 -3.26
C ASP A 701 -14.97 4.45 -2.66
N VAL A 702 -16.23 4.44 -3.11
CA VAL A 702 -17.20 5.55 -2.92
C VAL A 702 -18.49 5.06 -2.27
N ASP A 703 -18.46 3.94 -1.56
CA ASP A 703 -19.69 3.29 -1.07
C ASP A 703 -20.51 4.12 -0.07
N SER A 704 -20.03 5.28 0.43
CA SER A 704 -20.73 6.09 1.44
C SER A 704 -21.24 7.49 1.03
N LEU A 705 -20.82 8.05 -0.11
CA LEU A 705 -20.97 9.50 -0.36
C LEU A 705 -22.27 9.93 -1.07
N GLY A 706 -23.19 9.01 -1.33
CA GLY A 706 -24.32 9.29 -2.20
C GLY A 706 -23.84 9.70 -3.60
N ARG A 707 -24.75 10.05 -4.50
CA ARG A 707 -24.49 10.22 -5.94
C ARG A 707 -23.63 11.45 -6.33
N ALA A 708 -22.74 11.94 -5.46
CA ALA A 708 -21.88 13.09 -5.75
C ALA A 708 -20.77 12.69 -6.74
N GLU A 709 -20.57 13.51 -7.77
CA GLU A 709 -19.52 13.32 -8.78
C GLU A 709 -18.12 13.55 -8.16
N THR A 710 -17.24 12.55 -8.29
CA THR A 710 -15.86 12.60 -7.78
C THR A 710 -14.85 12.66 -8.93
N PRO A 711 -13.71 13.35 -8.77
CA PRO A 711 -12.71 13.48 -9.82
C PRO A 711 -12.00 12.13 -10.06
N CYS A 712 -11.47 11.91 -11.26
CA CYS A 712 -10.71 10.70 -11.56
C CYS A 712 -9.35 10.74 -10.84
N LEU A 713 -9.19 9.86 -9.85
CA LEU A 713 -8.03 9.85 -8.97
C LEU A 713 -6.87 9.01 -9.51
N MET A 714 -7.09 8.06 -10.42
CA MET A 714 -6.03 7.24 -11.03
C MET A 714 -5.88 7.58 -12.52
N ASN A 715 -4.79 8.26 -12.90
CA ASN A 715 -4.55 8.68 -14.28
C ASN A 715 -3.18 8.20 -14.79
N ALA A 716 -3.18 7.63 -16.01
CA ALA A 716 -1.99 7.26 -16.77
C ALA A 716 -1.03 6.34 -15.99
N ALA A 717 -1.33 5.05 -15.97
CA ALA A 717 -0.49 4.05 -15.30
C ALA A 717 -0.03 2.93 -16.25
N VAL A 718 1.12 2.32 -15.95
CA VAL A 718 1.72 1.26 -16.77
C VAL A 718 2.00 0.04 -15.91
N LEU A 719 1.39 -1.09 -16.25
CA LEU A 719 1.71 -2.41 -15.72
C LEU A 719 2.35 -3.22 -16.84
N ARG A 720 3.68 -3.41 -16.78
CA ARG A 720 4.42 -4.06 -17.85
C ARG A 720 5.39 -5.12 -17.38
N GLY A 721 5.40 -6.27 -18.05
CA GLY A 721 6.43 -7.29 -17.83
C GLY A 721 6.35 -7.98 -16.47
N ASN A 722 5.27 -7.83 -15.71
CA ASN A 722 5.15 -8.46 -14.39
C ASN A 722 4.86 -9.96 -14.54
N ASP A 723 5.43 -10.78 -13.65
CA ASP A 723 5.21 -12.23 -13.56
C ASP A 723 4.41 -12.56 -12.31
N VAL A 724 3.15 -12.98 -12.49
CA VAL A 724 2.19 -13.24 -11.43
C VAL A 724 1.81 -14.72 -11.43
N ARG A 725 2.15 -15.44 -10.36
CA ARG A 725 1.82 -16.86 -10.21
C ARG A 725 0.75 -17.08 -9.15
N GLY A 726 -0.31 -17.79 -9.52
CA GLY A 726 -1.45 -18.08 -8.64
C GLY A 726 -2.28 -16.85 -8.29
N GLY A 727 -2.14 -15.78 -9.07
CA GLY A 727 -2.68 -14.45 -8.78
C GLY A 727 -3.27 -13.76 -10.00
N LYS A 728 -3.67 -12.50 -9.85
CA LYS A 728 -4.30 -11.69 -10.91
C LYS A 728 -3.74 -10.27 -11.01
N ILE A 729 -4.07 -9.58 -12.10
CA ILE A 729 -3.97 -8.12 -12.19
C ILE A 729 -5.37 -7.55 -12.06
N LEU A 730 -5.56 -6.64 -11.11
CA LEU A 730 -6.84 -6.07 -10.72
C LEU A 730 -6.86 -4.55 -10.93
N LEU A 731 -7.88 -4.06 -11.63
CA LEU A 731 -8.28 -2.66 -11.61
C LEU A 731 -9.53 -2.53 -10.75
N SER A 732 -9.31 -2.17 -9.49
CA SER A 732 -10.33 -2.11 -8.44
C SER A 732 -10.99 -0.74 -8.40
N VAL A 733 -12.30 -0.71 -8.59
CA VAL A 733 -13.04 0.54 -8.76
C VAL A 733 -14.50 0.32 -8.34
N GLY A 734 -15.06 1.20 -7.51
CA GLY A 734 -16.37 1.01 -6.85
C GLY A 734 -17.59 0.94 -7.78
N SER A 735 -18.80 0.72 -7.26
CA SER A 735 -19.99 0.40 -8.09
C SER A 735 -20.77 1.62 -8.64
N GLN A 736 -20.65 2.82 -8.06
CA GLN A 736 -21.46 4.01 -8.42
C GLN A 736 -20.86 4.85 -9.59
N LEU A 737 -21.55 5.84 -10.19
CA LEU A 737 -21.09 6.66 -11.35
C LEU A 737 -20.66 8.09 -10.90
N PRO A 738 -19.75 8.87 -11.57
CA PRO A 738 -19.31 8.78 -12.98
C PRO A 738 -17.82 8.50 -13.37
N PHE A 739 -16.71 8.86 -12.69
CA PHE A 739 -15.33 8.39 -13.07
C PHE A 739 -14.43 7.84 -11.91
N ARG A 740 -13.40 6.98 -12.09
CA ARG A 740 -13.36 5.60 -12.61
C ARG A 740 -11.90 5.05 -12.52
N ALA A 741 -11.07 5.16 -13.55
CA ALA A 741 -9.60 5.05 -13.58
C ALA A 741 -9.23 5.16 -15.06
N GLU A 742 -8.25 5.98 -15.43
CA GLU A 742 -8.09 6.43 -16.81
C GLU A 742 -6.70 6.17 -17.38
N ASP A 743 -6.68 5.78 -18.65
CA ASP A 743 -5.48 5.70 -19.50
C ASP A 743 -4.43 4.70 -19.00
N ILE A 744 -4.88 3.50 -18.65
CA ILE A 744 -4.04 2.43 -18.11
C ILE A 744 -3.52 1.52 -19.23
N LEU A 745 -2.23 1.22 -19.21
CA LEU A 745 -1.58 0.27 -20.10
C LEU A 745 -1.18 -1.00 -19.34
N ILE A 746 -1.76 -2.14 -19.70
CA ILE A 746 -1.39 -3.47 -19.18
C ILE A 746 -0.80 -4.28 -20.34
N GLU A 747 0.53 -4.40 -20.38
CA GLU A 747 1.24 -4.97 -21.51
C GLU A 747 2.33 -5.98 -21.12
N ASP A 748 2.50 -7.06 -21.88
CA ASP A 748 3.60 -8.03 -21.70
C ASP A 748 3.67 -8.67 -20.30
N ASN A 749 2.57 -8.70 -19.55
CA ASN A 749 2.54 -9.39 -18.25
C ASN A 749 2.30 -10.88 -18.45
N ARG A 750 2.88 -11.69 -17.56
CA ARG A 750 2.68 -13.14 -17.51
C ARG A 750 1.89 -13.49 -16.27
N ILE A 751 0.75 -14.14 -16.44
CA ILE A 751 -0.07 -14.67 -15.34
C ILE A 751 -0.15 -16.18 -15.51
N THR A 752 0.16 -16.93 -14.44
CA THR A 752 0.22 -18.40 -14.49
C THR A 752 -0.51 -19.05 -13.33
N ASP A 753 -1.05 -20.25 -13.56
CA ASP A 753 -1.64 -21.12 -12.54
C ASP A 753 -2.74 -20.44 -11.68
N ALA A 754 -3.53 -19.53 -12.25
CA ALA A 754 -4.43 -18.66 -11.51
C ALA A 754 -5.92 -18.98 -11.70
N PRO A 755 -6.78 -18.73 -10.69
CA PRO A 755 -8.23 -18.71 -10.89
C PRO A 755 -8.69 -17.66 -11.91
N GLU A 756 -8.08 -16.47 -11.87
CA GLU A 756 -8.45 -15.31 -12.66
C GLU A 756 -7.19 -14.62 -13.19
N GLY A 757 -7.28 -14.00 -14.36
CA GLY A 757 -6.17 -13.32 -15.01
C GLY A 757 -6.23 -11.81 -14.85
N LEU A 758 -6.90 -11.15 -15.78
CA LEU A 758 -7.11 -9.71 -15.83
C LEU A 758 -8.52 -9.40 -15.35
N ASP A 759 -8.65 -8.70 -14.24
CA ASP A 759 -9.92 -8.30 -13.64
C ASP A 759 -10.08 -6.78 -13.72
N ILE A 760 -10.94 -6.33 -14.63
CA ILE A 760 -11.11 -4.92 -14.96
C ILE A 760 -12.50 -4.45 -14.52
N GLY A 761 -12.54 -3.64 -13.47
CA GLY A 761 -13.79 -3.11 -12.98
C GLY A 761 -14.55 -2.25 -14.01
N PRO A 762 -15.88 -2.11 -13.87
CA PRO A 762 -16.77 -1.39 -14.81
C PRO A 762 -16.44 0.10 -14.92
N ARG A 763 -15.59 0.56 -14.02
CA ARG A 763 -15.27 1.93 -13.73
C ARG A 763 -13.92 2.28 -14.36
N THR A 764 -13.76 2.16 -15.69
CA THR A 764 -12.48 2.47 -16.36
C THR A 764 -12.69 3.12 -17.73
N ALA A 765 -11.69 3.87 -18.22
CA ALA A 765 -11.66 4.41 -19.59
C ALA A 765 -10.24 4.49 -20.16
N GLY A 766 -10.07 4.20 -21.44
CA GLY A 766 -8.74 4.24 -22.08
C GLY A 766 -7.79 3.15 -21.58
N VAL A 767 -8.32 2.02 -21.11
CA VAL A 767 -7.54 0.83 -20.75
C VAL A 767 -7.07 0.13 -22.02
N MET A 768 -5.82 -0.31 -22.06
CA MET A 768 -5.22 -1.08 -23.13
C MET A 768 -4.62 -2.38 -22.58
N LEU A 769 -5.05 -3.52 -23.13
CA LEU A 769 -4.59 -4.86 -22.80
C LEU A 769 -3.86 -5.45 -24.01
N ARG A 770 -2.54 -5.65 -23.90
CA ARG A 770 -1.72 -6.05 -25.05
C ARG A 770 -0.66 -7.08 -24.69
N ARG A 771 -0.52 -8.14 -25.50
CA ARG A 771 0.53 -9.17 -25.33
C ARG A 771 0.70 -9.74 -23.90
N ASN A 772 -0.36 -9.75 -23.10
CA ASN A 772 -0.32 -10.47 -21.83
C ASN A 772 -0.46 -11.97 -22.10
N GLN A 773 0.19 -12.81 -21.29
CA GLN A 773 0.15 -14.27 -21.39
C GLN A 773 -0.58 -14.83 -20.18
N LEU A 774 -1.68 -15.56 -20.35
CA LEU A 774 -2.56 -16.01 -19.27
C LEU A 774 -2.56 -17.55 -19.20
N LEU A 775 -1.40 -18.14 -18.93
CA LEU A 775 -1.16 -19.57 -19.06
C LEU A 775 -1.75 -20.37 -17.89
N GLY A 776 -2.63 -21.32 -18.18
CA GLY A 776 -3.25 -22.14 -17.13
C GLY A 776 -4.21 -21.33 -16.24
N VAL A 777 -4.72 -20.20 -16.75
CA VAL A 777 -5.64 -19.30 -16.03
C VAL A 777 -7.08 -19.69 -16.35
N ARG A 778 -7.88 -20.03 -15.34
CA ARG A 778 -9.26 -20.53 -15.57
C ARG A 778 -10.19 -19.48 -16.17
N ARG A 779 -10.13 -18.24 -15.68
CA ARG A 779 -10.88 -17.09 -16.19
C ARG A 779 -9.94 -15.97 -16.57
N PRO A 780 -9.42 -15.96 -17.81
CA PRO A 780 -8.39 -15.01 -18.22
C PRO A 780 -8.87 -13.55 -18.19
N LEU A 781 -10.13 -13.30 -18.55
CA LEU A 781 -10.73 -11.97 -18.55
C LEU A 781 -11.94 -11.93 -17.63
N VAL A 782 -11.95 -10.99 -16.68
CA VAL A 782 -13.00 -10.81 -15.67
C VAL A 782 -13.33 -9.31 -15.55
N GLY A 783 -14.59 -9.02 -15.21
CA GLY A 783 -15.06 -7.65 -14.97
C GLY A 783 -15.59 -6.95 -16.23
N ALA A 784 -16.58 -6.06 -16.04
CA ALA A 784 -17.27 -5.39 -17.15
C ALA A 784 -16.41 -4.32 -17.85
N GLY A 785 -15.29 -3.88 -17.25
CA GLY A 785 -14.36 -2.97 -17.90
C GLY A 785 -13.62 -3.62 -19.07
N ILE A 786 -13.64 -4.95 -19.19
CA ILE A 786 -13.10 -5.68 -20.35
C ILE A 786 -13.78 -5.24 -21.65
N ASP A 787 -15.09 -4.94 -21.62
CA ASP A 787 -15.85 -4.65 -22.84
C ASP A 787 -15.56 -3.26 -23.42
N THR A 788 -15.04 -2.34 -22.61
CA THR A 788 -14.63 -1.00 -23.03
C THR A 788 -13.12 -0.85 -23.18
N ALA A 789 -12.35 -1.83 -22.70
CA ALA A 789 -10.90 -1.86 -22.89
C ALA A 789 -10.54 -2.13 -24.35
N TRP A 790 -9.46 -1.52 -24.82
CA TRP A 790 -8.83 -1.95 -26.07
C TRP A 790 -8.09 -3.25 -25.80
N LEU A 791 -8.53 -4.34 -26.43
CA LEU A 791 -7.86 -5.62 -26.41
C LEU A 791 -7.18 -5.85 -27.77
N GLU A 792 -5.92 -6.27 -27.75
CA GLU A 792 -5.17 -6.56 -28.98
C GLU A 792 -5.94 -7.57 -29.87
N PRO A 793 -6.09 -7.29 -31.18
CA PRO A 793 -6.82 -8.15 -32.10
C PRO A 793 -6.36 -9.62 -32.04
N GLY A 794 -7.31 -10.55 -32.01
CA GLY A 794 -7.04 -12.00 -31.90
C GLY A 794 -6.80 -12.52 -30.48
N ARG A 795 -6.44 -11.68 -29.49
CA ARG A 795 -6.16 -12.15 -28.12
C ARG A 795 -7.35 -12.78 -27.42
N ARG A 796 -8.58 -12.37 -27.75
CA ARG A 796 -9.79 -12.96 -27.16
C ARG A 796 -9.90 -14.45 -27.47
N VAL A 797 -9.53 -14.85 -28.69
CA VAL A 797 -9.49 -16.25 -29.14
C VAL A 797 -8.39 -17.02 -28.41
N GLU A 798 -7.18 -16.44 -28.31
CA GLU A 798 -6.07 -17.08 -27.61
C GLU A 798 -6.36 -17.32 -26.13
N TYR A 799 -6.90 -16.30 -25.44
CA TYR A 799 -7.30 -16.43 -24.04
C TYR A 799 -8.39 -17.48 -23.84
N TRP A 800 -9.31 -17.66 -24.78
CA TRP A 800 -10.29 -18.76 -24.69
C TRP A 800 -9.61 -20.14 -24.69
N PHE A 801 -8.60 -20.35 -25.53
CA PHE A 801 -7.83 -21.59 -25.51
C PHE A 801 -6.98 -21.74 -24.23
N GLU A 802 -6.37 -20.65 -23.75
CA GLU A 802 -5.62 -20.66 -22.49
C GLU A 802 -6.51 -21.00 -21.28
N ALA A 803 -7.76 -20.48 -21.28
CA ALA A 803 -8.78 -20.85 -20.31
C ALA A 803 -9.10 -22.35 -20.36
N LEU A 804 -9.35 -22.86 -21.57
CA LEU A 804 -9.68 -24.27 -21.78
C LEU A 804 -8.53 -25.18 -21.32
N GLU A 805 -7.29 -24.88 -21.69
CA GLU A 805 -6.10 -25.62 -21.24
C GLU A 805 -5.92 -25.53 -19.71
N GLY A 806 -6.18 -24.37 -19.11
CA GLY A 806 -6.18 -24.18 -17.66
C GLY A 806 -7.21 -25.03 -16.94
N VAL A 807 -8.42 -25.16 -17.49
CA VAL A 807 -9.45 -26.06 -16.95
C VAL A 807 -9.03 -27.53 -17.15
N LEU A 808 -8.62 -27.92 -18.36
CA LEU A 808 -8.28 -29.31 -18.69
C LEU A 808 -7.09 -29.85 -17.89
N SER A 809 -6.05 -29.05 -17.69
CA SER A 809 -4.86 -29.43 -16.91
C SER A 809 -5.17 -29.72 -15.44
N ARG A 810 -6.25 -29.15 -14.89
CA ARG A 810 -6.74 -29.45 -13.53
C ARG A 810 -7.57 -30.72 -13.47
N LEU A 811 -8.28 -31.03 -14.55
CA LEU A 811 -9.15 -32.21 -14.63
C LEU A 811 -8.36 -33.49 -14.91
N SER A 812 -7.22 -33.39 -15.59
CA SER A 812 -6.41 -34.57 -15.92
C SER A 812 -4.93 -34.24 -16.02
N LYS A 813 -4.09 -35.10 -15.44
CA LYS A 813 -2.62 -35.09 -15.64
C LYS A 813 -2.20 -35.59 -17.01
N ARG A 814 -3.07 -36.33 -17.72
CA ARG A 814 -2.84 -36.76 -19.11
C ARG A 814 -3.41 -35.69 -20.05
N PRO A 815 -2.75 -35.39 -21.19
CA PRO A 815 -3.29 -34.49 -22.19
C PRO A 815 -4.72 -34.88 -22.59
N VAL A 816 -5.66 -33.94 -22.52
CA VAL A 816 -7.06 -34.14 -22.87
C VAL A 816 -7.32 -33.47 -24.20
N ALA A 817 -7.51 -34.28 -25.25
CA ALA A 817 -7.60 -33.86 -26.65
C ALA A 817 -6.37 -33.06 -27.15
N ASP A 818 -5.98 -33.24 -28.42
CA ASP A 818 -4.95 -32.40 -29.01
C ASP A 818 -5.57 -31.10 -29.52
N LEU A 819 -5.26 -29.98 -28.87
CA LEU A 819 -5.81 -28.68 -29.22
C LEU A 819 -5.02 -27.96 -30.34
N ARG A 820 -3.85 -28.45 -30.73
CA ARG A 820 -2.99 -27.81 -31.74
C ARG A 820 -3.69 -27.61 -33.09
N PRO A 821 -4.40 -28.59 -33.67
CA PRO A 821 -5.10 -28.40 -34.95
C PRO A 821 -6.18 -27.31 -34.88
N PHE A 822 -6.87 -27.20 -33.74
CA PHE A 822 -7.90 -26.18 -33.55
C PHE A 822 -7.30 -24.78 -33.40
N ARG A 823 -6.11 -24.66 -32.78
CA ARG A 823 -5.37 -23.39 -32.71
C ARG A 823 -4.89 -22.94 -34.09
N GLU A 824 -4.38 -23.85 -34.92
CA GLU A 824 -4.00 -23.55 -36.30
C GLU A 824 -5.21 -23.09 -37.13
N GLN A 825 -6.35 -23.77 -36.98
CA GLN A 825 -7.60 -23.35 -37.61
C GLN A 825 -8.09 -21.99 -37.11
N ALA A 826 -7.98 -21.71 -35.80
CA ALA A 826 -8.33 -20.42 -35.21
C ALA A 826 -7.44 -19.29 -35.73
N ALA A 827 -6.14 -19.52 -35.88
CA ALA A 827 -5.20 -18.55 -36.41
C ALA A 827 -5.56 -18.13 -37.85
N GLN A 828 -6.09 -19.05 -38.67
CA GLN A 828 -6.58 -18.76 -40.02
C GLN A 828 -7.83 -17.88 -40.05
N LEU A 829 -8.61 -17.82 -38.96
CA LEU A 829 -9.78 -16.95 -38.86
C LEU A 829 -9.39 -15.47 -38.66
N GLY A 830 -8.19 -15.21 -38.13
CA GLY A 830 -7.72 -13.87 -37.78
C GLY A 830 -8.53 -13.26 -36.63
N SER A 831 -8.71 -11.93 -36.67
CA SER A 831 -9.55 -11.23 -35.70
C SER A 831 -11.03 -11.46 -36.00
N VAL A 832 -11.70 -12.26 -35.17
CA VAL A 832 -13.12 -12.57 -35.29
C VAL A 832 -13.92 -12.05 -34.10
N ALA A 833 -15.13 -11.57 -34.36
CA ALA A 833 -16.08 -11.24 -33.30
C ALA A 833 -16.60 -12.53 -32.64
N GLU A 834 -17.05 -12.45 -31.38
CA GLU A 834 -17.65 -13.60 -30.68
C GLU A 834 -18.88 -14.17 -31.41
N SER A 835 -19.57 -13.34 -32.21
CA SER A 835 -20.72 -13.73 -33.02
C SER A 835 -20.38 -14.28 -34.40
N ASP A 836 -19.09 -14.32 -34.82
CA ASP A 836 -18.71 -14.82 -36.14
C ASP A 836 -19.11 -16.32 -36.27
N PRO A 837 -19.92 -16.70 -37.28
CA PRO A 837 -20.38 -18.08 -37.44
C PRO A 837 -19.24 -19.11 -37.53
N ARG A 838 -18.10 -18.73 -38.12
CA ARG A 838 -16.93 -19.62 -38.26
C ARG A 838 -16.28 -19.88 -36.90
N TRP A 839 -16.22 -18.85 -36.06
CA TRP A 839 -15.74 -18.97 -34.68
C TRP A 839 -16.66 -19.84 -33.83
N LEU A 840 -17.98 -19.61 -33.94
CA LEU A 840 -18.97 -20.40 -33.23
C LEU A 840 -18.93 -21.88 -33.61
N GLU A 841 -18.73 -22.20 -34.89
CA GLU A 841 -18.59 -23.58 -35.36
C GLU A 841 -17.29 -24.23 -34.88
N LEU A 842 -16.18 -23.48 -34.84
CA LEU A 842 -14.93 -23.96 -34.27
C LEU A 842 -15.10 -24.30 -32.78
N LYS A 843 -15.73 -23.42 -31.99
CA LYS A 843 -16.02 -23.69 -30.56
C LYS A 843 -16.85 -24.95 -30.38
N ARG A 844 -17.86 -25.19 -31.23
CA ARG A 844 -18.65 -26.45 -31.19
C ARG A 844 -17.77 -27.67 -31.47
N THR A 845 -16.91 -27.60 -32.48
CA THR A 845 -16.02 -28.71 -32.85
C THR A 845 -15.04 -29.03 -31.72
N VAL A 846 -14.46 -28.01 -31.08
CA VAL A 846 -13.59 -28.18 -29.91
C VAL A 846 -14.38 -28.79 -28.75
N ALA A 847 -15.58 -28.28 -28.45
CA ALA A 847 -16.41 -28.82 -27.37
C ALA A 847 -16.73 -30.30 -27.57
N ARG A 848 -17.03 -30.74 -28.80
CA ARG A 848 -17.21 -32.16 -29.15
C ARG A 848 -15.94 -32.98 -28.89
N ALA A 849 -14.79 -32.50 -29.37
CA ALA A 849 -13.52 -33.20 -29.22
C ALA A 849 -13.13 -33.36 -27.74
N VAL A 850 -13.31 -32.31 -26.94
CA VAL A 850 -13.00 -32.30 -25.50
C VAL A 850 -13.94 -33.23 -24.73
N THR A 851 -15.26 -33.09 -24.90
CA THR A 851 -16.25 -33.90 -24.15
C THR A 851 -16.23 -35.38 -24.53
N ARG A 852 -15.75 -35.76 -25.73
CA ARG A 852 -15.52 -37.17 -26.09
C ARG A 852 -14.23 -37.73 -25.52
N SER A 853 -13.22 -36.88 -25.33
CA SER A 853 -11.91 -37.29 -24.83
C SER A 853 -11.84 -37.37 -23.31
N LEU A 854 -12.79 -36.73 -22.62
CA LEU A 854 -12.89 -36.69 -21.16
C LEU A 854 -14.19 -37.38 -20.72
N PRO A 855 -14.14 -38.52 -20.01
CA PRO A 855 -15.36 -39.15 -19.49
C PRO A 855 -15.93 -38.36 -18.28
N PRO A 856 -17.26 -38.34 -18.07
CA PRO A 856 -17.86 -37.77 -16.86
C PRO A 856 -17.52 -38.60 -15.60
N PRO A 857 -17.61 -38.01 -14.39
CA PRO A 857 -18.06 -36.65 -14.10
C PRO A 857 -17.04 -35.59 -14.49
N HIS A 858 -17.54 -34.55 -15.15
CA HIS A 858 -16.82 -33.33 -15.49
C HIS A 858 -16.84 -32.34 -14.31
N ASN A 859 -16.38 -31.11 -14.55
CA ASN A 859 -16.43 -29.99 -13.62
C ASN A 859 -17.23 -28.82 -14.24
N PRO A 860 -17.96 -28.02 -13.45
CA PRO A 860 -18.73 -26.87 -13.95
C PRO A 860 -17.88 -25.85 -14.72
N ASP A 861 -16.59 -25.68 -14.38
CA ASP A 861 -15.67 -24.79 -15.12
C ASP A 861 -15.59 -25.17 -16.61
N LEU A 862 -15.81 -26.45 -16.96
CA LEU A 862 -15.83 -26.93 -18.34
C LEU A 862 -17.08 -26.45 -19.10
N ALA A 863 -18.23 -26.37 -18.44
CA ALA A 863 -19.45 -25.82 -19.03
C ALA A 863 -19.33 -24.30 -19.22
N GLU A 864 -18.67 -23.60 -18.28
CA GLU A 864 -18.40 -22.17 -18.41
C GLU A 864 -17.49 -21.88 -19.60
N VAL A 865 -16.34 -22.57 -19.74
CA VAL A 865 -15.40 -22.28 -20.82
C VAL A 865 -15.90 -22.72 -22.20
N LEU A 866 -16.52 -23.90 -22.32
CA LEU A 866 -16.97 -24.42 -23.62
C LEU A 866 -18.26 -23.76 -24.10
N PHE A 867 -19.21 -23.53 -23.19
CA PHE A 867 -20.57 -23.12 -23.54
C PHE A 867 -20.93 -21.71 -23.07
N GLY A 868 -20.13 -21.09 -22.20
CA GLY A 868 -20.48 -19.80 -21.59
C GLY A 868 -21.65 -19.94 -20.61
N ILE A 869 -21.80 -21.08 -19.95
CA ILE A 869 -22.91 -21.36 -19.03
C ILE A 869 -22.38 -21.53 -17.63
N ARG A 870 -22.86 -20.67 -16.73
CA ARG A 870 -22.60 -20.76 -15.29
C ARG A 870 -23.91 -21.03 -14.56
N LEU A 871 -23.84 -21.93 -13.59
CA LEU A 871 -24.98 -22.27 -12.75
C LEU A 871 -24.74 -21.81 -11.31
N ARG A 872 -25.78 -21.32 -10.66
CA ARG A 872 -25.79 -21.07 -9.22
C ARG A 872 -27.05 -21.67 -8.62
N ALA A 873 -26.87 -22.62 -7.72
CA ALA A 873 -27.96 -23.18 -6.95
C ALA A 873 -28.31 -22.27 -5.78
N SER A 874 -29.61 -22.09 -5.55
CA SER A 874 -30.13 -21.38 -4.38
C SER A 874 -31.45 -22.03 -3.96
N ALA A 875 -31.67 -22.13 -2.66
CA ALA A 875 -32.97 -22.54 -2.15
C ALA A 875 -34.05 -21.50 -2.51
N ALA A 876 -35.23 -21.96 -2.94
CA ALA A 876 -36.38 -21.06 -3.05
C ALA A 876 -36.86 -20.69 -1.64
N ALA A 877 -37.43 -19.49 -1.48
CA ALA A 877 -37.92 -19.01 -0.18
C ALA A 877 -38.85 -20.03 0.50
N GLY A 878 -39.79 -20.64 -0.25
CA GLY A 878 -40.72 -21.63 0.28
C GLY A 878 -40.06 -22.93 0.78
N LEU A 879 -38.88 -23.30 0.25
CA LEU A 879 -38.13 -24.43 0.79
C LEU A 879 -37.50 -24.08 2.14
N ASN A 880 -36.90 -22.89 2.25
CA ASN A 880 -36.34 -22.42 3.52
C ASN A 880 -37.43 -22.35 4.59
N GLU A 881 -38.59 -21.79 4.28
CA GLU A 881 -39.76 -21.78 5.18
C GLU A 881 -40.20 -23.20 5.59
N THR A 882 -40.19 -24.18 4.66
CA THR A 882 -40.56 -25.57 4.96
C THR A 882 -39.59 -26.23 5.93
N LEU A 883 -38.29 -25.97 5.77
CA LEU A 883 -37.22 -26.47 6.62
C LEU A 883 -37.17 -25.79 7.99
N GLU A 884 -37.49 -24.50 8.06
CA GLU A 884 -37.67 -23.79 9.34
C GLU A 884 -38.79 -24.43 10.17
N GLN A 885 -39.91 -24.76 9.52
CA GLN A 885 -41.10 -25.25 10.21
C GLN A 885 -41.08 -26.78 10.44
N GLY A 886 -40.23 -27.53 9.74
CA GLY A 886 -40.15 -29.00 9.81
C GLY A 886 -41.40 -29.75 9.42
N ARG A 887 -42.34 -29.09 8.75
CA ARG A 887 -43.63 -29.66 8.39
C ARG A 887 -43.51 -30.74 7.32
N GLY A 888 -42.40 -30.76 6.58
CA GLY A 888 -42.27 -31.52 5.34
C GLY A 888 -43.26 -31.02 4.27
N GLY A 889 -43.24 -31.63 3.09
CA GLY A 889 -44.16 -31.30 2.00
C GLY A 889 -43.47 -30.87 0.72
N ASP A 890 -44.27 -30.41 -0.24
CA ASP A 890 -43.80 -30.03 -1.58
C ASP A 890 -43.14 -28.65 -1.55
N ALA A 891 -41.96 -28.54 -2.16
CA ALA A 891 -41.16 -27.33 -2.23
C ALA A 891 -40.39 -27.25 -3.57
N GLU A 892 -39.65 -26.17 -3.80
CA GLU A 892 -38.87 -25.96 -5.01
C GLU A 892 -37.43 -25.57 -4.74
N TRP A 893 -36.56 -25.95 -5.66
CA TRP A 893 -35.20 -25.48 -5.75
C TRP A 893 -34.94 -24.70 -7.03
N HIS A 894 -34.16 -23.63 -6.92
CA HIS A 894 -33.84 -22.76 -8.04
C HIS A 894 -32.38 -22.93 -8.44
N VAL A 895 -32.14 -23.44 -9.65
CA VAL A 895 -30.83 -23.40 -10.28
C VAL A 895 -30.84 -22.24 -11.27
N ASN A 896 -30.22 -21.14 -10.88
CA ASN A 896 -30.06 -19.96 -11.72
C ASN A 896 -29.01 -20.25 -12.79
N VAL A 897 -29.37 -20.02 -14.04
CA VAL A 897 -28.54 -20.23 -15.22
C VAL A 897 -28.16 -18.85 -15.76
N GLU A 898 -26.88 -18.55 -15.74
CA GLU A 898 -26.30 -17.42 -16.47
C GLU A 898 -25.71 -17.96 -17.77
N HIS A 899 -26.29 -17.58 -18.92
CA HIS A 899 -25.88 -18.06 -20.22
C HIS A 899 -25.36 -16.91 -21.09
N ARG A 900 -24.03 -16.83 -21.20
CA ARG A 900 -23.28 -15.89 -22.04
C ARG A 900 -22.82 -16.51 -23.37
N GLY A 901 -23.26 -17.72 -23.66
CA GLY A 901 -23.03 -18.43 -24.92
C GLY A 901 -23.92 -17.92 -26.05
N ALA A 902 -23.49 -18.15 -27.29
CA ALA A 902 -24.23 -17.77 -28.50
C ALA A 902 -25.14 -18.88 -29.05
N ASN A 903 -25.02 -20.11 -28.54
CA ASN A 903 -25.80 -21.27 -28.98
C ASN A 903 -26.83 -21.63 -27.91
N ALA A 904 -28.05 -22.01 -28.30
CA ALA A 904 -29.03 -22.52 -27.36
C ALA A 904 -28.52 -23.79 -26.63
N ALA A 905 -28.92 -23.95 -25.37
CA ALA A 905 -28.52 -25.06 -24.52
C ALA A 905 -29.73 -25.73 -23.85
N THR A 906 -29.53 -26.96 -23.39
CA THR A 906 -30.47 -27.66 -22.51
C THR A 906 -29.79 -27.96 -21.19
N ILE A 907 -30.39 -27.51 -20.09
CA ILE A 907 -29.92 -27.75 -18.72
C ILE A 907 -30.81 -28.83 -18.11
N ARG A 908 -30.23 -29.96 -17.72
CA ARG A 908 -30.92 -31.03 -17.01
C ARG A 908 -30.34 -31.19 -15.62
N VAL A 909 -31.20 -31.13 -14.61
CA VAL A 909 -30.84 -31.34 -13.20
C VAL A 909 -31.56 -32.60 -12.73
N THR A 910 -30.79 -33.58 -12.25
CA THR A 910 -31.29 -34.89 -11.81
C THR A 910 -30.98 -35.06 -10.32
N PRO A 911 -31.99 -34.96 -9.45
CA PRO A 911 -31.84 -35.18 -8.01
C PRO A 911 -31.26 -36.58 -7.70
N GLN A 912 -30.34 -36.70 -6.76
CA GLN A 912 -29.87 -37.98 -6.23
C GLN A 912 -30.42 -38.14 -4.81
N GLY A 913 -31.35 -39.07 -4.61
CA GLY A 913 -32.12 -39.19 -3.37
C GLY A 913 -31.23 -39.33 -2.12
N ALA A 914 -31.13 -38.24 -1.35
CA ALA A 914 -30.43 -38.20 -0.06
C ALA A 914 -31.42 -37.82 1.05
N HIS A 915 -31.19 -38.31 2.27
CA HIS A 915 -31.95 -37.94 3.48
C HIS A 915 -33.48 -38.16 3.41
N GLY A 916 -33.97 -39.05 2.54
CA GLY A 916 -35.42 -39.32 2.38
C GLY A 916 -36.17 -38.31 1.51
N TRP A 917 -35.47 -37.33 0.94
CA TRP A 917 -36.03 -36.33 0.03
C TRP A 917 -36.36 -36.96 -1.31
N GLN A 918 -37.48 -36.56 -1.90
CA GLN A 918 -37.89 -36.99 -3.24
C GLN A 918 -37.78 -35.79 -4.19
N GLY A 919 -37.35 -36.04 -5.43
CA GLY A 919 -37.28 -35.00 -6.46
C GLY A 919 -37.29 -35.63 -7.84
N GLU A 920 -37.85 -34.92 -8.81
CA GLU A 920 -37.89 -35.36 -10.21
C GLU A 920 -36.82 -34.66 -11.04
N ALA A 921 -36.33 -35.37 -12.07
CA ALA A 921 -35.38 -34.78 -13.00
C ALA A 921 -36.08 -33.74 -13.90
N VAL A 922 -35.54 -32.52 -13.95
CA VAL A 922 -36.08 -31.44 -14.80
C VAL A 922 -35.08 -31.12 -15.90
N ALA A 923 -35.58 -30.94 -17.12
CA ALA A 923 -34.82 -30.42 -18.24
C ALA A 923 -35.48 -29.11 -18.73
N ALA A 924 -34.69 -28.06 -18.86
CA ALA A 924 -35.16 -26.75 -19.30
C ALA A 924 -34.26 -26.19 -20.42
N PRO A 925 -34.84 -25.53 -21.44
CA PRO A 925 -34.06 -24.82 -22.43
C PRO A 925 -33.44 -23.54 -21.82
N ALA A 926 -32.22 -23.22 -22.21
CA ALA A 926 -31.56 -21.96 -21.91
C ALA A 926 -31.23 -21.24 -23.23
N GLY A 927 -31.90 -20.10 -23.46
CA GLY A 927 -31.67 -19.27 -24.64
C GLY A 927 -30.28 -18.62 -24.61
N PRO A 928 -29.65 -18.36 -25.77
CA PRO A 928 -28.36 -17.67 -25.81
C PRO A 928 -28.44 -16.27 -25.21
N GLN A 929 -27.35 -15.79 -24.61
CA GLN A 929 -27.26 -14.45 -23.99
C GLN A 929 -28.42 -14.15 -23.02
N SER A 930 -28.82 -15.13 -22.20
CA SER A 930 -29.98 -14.99 -21.31
C SER A 930 -29.66 -15.45 -19.88
N ASN A 931 -30.47 -14.97 -18.94
CA ASN A 931 -30.53 -15.52 -17.59
C ASN A 931 -31.87 -16.24 -17.43
N SER A 932 -31.85 -17.46 -16.92
CA SER A 932 -33.06 -18.25 -16.66
C SER A 932 -32.92 -19.00 -15.33
N THR A 933 -34.00 -19.63 -14.88
CA THR A 933 -34.00 -20.43 -13.65
C THR A 933 -34.63 -21.78 -13.95
N VAL A 934 -33.92 -22.86 -13.63
CA VAL A 934 -34.48 -24.21 -13.62
C VAL A 934 -35.11 -24.42 -12.25
N ARG A 935 -36.43 -24.64 -12.24
CA ARG A 935 -37.20 -24.93 -11.02
C ARG A 935 -37.30 -26.43 -10.86
N LEU A 936 -36.78 -26.92 -9.74
CA LEU A 936 -36.72 -28.34 -9.42
C LEU A 936 -37.77 -28.63 -8.34
N PRO A 937 -38.88 -29.30 -8.66
CA PRO A 937 -39.85 -29.70 -7.66
C PRO A 937 -39.28 -30.81 -6.80
N ILE A 938 -39.42 -30.65 -5.49
CA ILE A 938 -38.92 -31.59 -4.48
C ILE A 938 -39.97 -31.77 -3.39
N ARG A 939 -39.90 -32.91 -2.69
CA ARG A 939 -40.70 -33.20 -1.50
C ARG A 939 -39.77 -33.41 -0.31
N VAL A 940 -39.92 -32.52 0.66
CA VAL A 940 -39.18 -32.48 1.92
C VAL A 940 -39.78 -33.51 2.89
N PRO A 941 -38.99 -34.37 3.52
CA PRO A 941 -39.47 -35.31 4.54
C PRO A 941 -40.09 -34.59 5.73
N ALA A 942 -41.14 -35.16 6.32
CA ALA A 942 -41.68 -34.67 7.58
C ALA A 942 -40.61 -34.72 8.69
N GLY A 943 -40.46 -33.64 9.44
CA GLY A 943 -39.43 -33.50 10.47
C GLY A 943 -38.04 -33.11 9.97
N ALA A 944 -37.82 -32.96 8.66
CA ALA A 944 -36.57 -32.42 8.13
C ALA A 944 -36.46 -30.92 8.47
N GLN A 945 -35.43 -30.57 9.23
CA GLN A 945 -35.23 -29.25 9.84
C GLN A 945 -33.74 -28.90 9.90
N GLY A 946 -33.37 -27.66 9.56
CA GLY A 946 -31.97 -27.18 9.52
C GLY A 946 -31.37 -27.11 8.11
N THR A 947 -30.04 -27.05 8.01
CA THR A 947 -29.30 -26.94 6.74
C THR A 947 -29.01 -28.32 6.13
N PHE A 948 -29.29 -28.49 4.84
CA PHE A 948 -29.05 -29.71 4.08
C PHE A 948 -28.26 -29.41 2.81
N GLY A 949 -27.33 -30.30 2.46
CA GLY A 949 -26.79 -30.38 1.11
C GLY A 949 -27.40 -31.58 0.42
N PHE A 950 -28.15 -31.37 -0.67
CA PHE A 950 -28.72 -32.49 -1.42
C PHE A 950 -28.03 -32.65 -2.78
N PRO A 951 -27.49 -33.85 -3.08
CA PRO A 951 -26.71 -34.09 -4.28
C PRO A 951 -27.61 -34.15 -5.52
N ALA A 952 -27.15 -33.56 -6.61
CA ALA A 952 -27.82 -33.60 -7.90
C ALA A 952 -26.80 -33.75 -9.03
N GLN A 953 -27.12 -34.57 -10.02
CA GLN A 953 -26.38 -34.61 -11.26
C GLN A 953 -26.87 -33.50 -12.18
N VAL A 954 -25.95 -32.64 -12.61
CA VAL A 954 -26.23 -31.56 -13.55
C VAL A 954 -25.66 -31.93 -14.91
N GLN A 955 -26.42 -31.66 -15.98
CA GLN A 955 -26.00 -31.85 -17.37
C GLN A 955 -26.32 -30.60 -18.19
N VAL A 956 -25.35 -30.12 -18.95
CA VAL A 956 -25.48 -29.01 -19.89
C VAL A 956 -25.15 -29.54 -21.28
N THR A 957 -26.12 -29.44 -22.20
CA THR A 957 -25.98 -29.93 -23.58
C THR A 957 -26.11 -28.78 -24.57
N VAL A 958 -25.13 -28.65 -25.47
CA VAL A 958 -25.13 -27.69 -26.59
C VAL A 958 -24.80 -28.45 -27.87
N GLY A 959 -25.77 -28.59 -28.77
CA GLY A 959 -25.66 -29.47 -29.93
C GLY A 959 -25.51 -30.93 -29.49
N ASP A 960 -24.39 -31.55 -29.86
CA ASP A 960 -23.99 -32.95 -29.55
C ASP A 960 -22.84 -33.02 -28.52
N ALA A 961 -22.48 -31.89 -27.89
CA ALA A 961 -21.53 -31.87 -26.78
C ALA A 961 -22.28 -31.74 -25.45
N THR A 962 -21.92 -32.57 -24.47
CA THR A 962 -22.54 -32.60 -23.13
C THR A 962 -21.47 -32.53 -22.05
N VAL A 963 -21.62 -31.59 -21.13
CA VAL A 963 -20.84 -31.49 -19.88
C VAL A 963 -21.75 -31.89 -18.73
N ALA A 964 -21.26 -32.74 -17.83
CA ALA A 964 -22.08 -33.34 -16.77
C ALA A 964 -21.26 -33.54 -15.49
N TRP A 965 -21.73 -33.04 -14.34
CA TRP A 965 -21.03 -33.12 -13.06
C TRP A 965 -22.00 -33.41 -11.90
N GLN A 966 -21.45 -33.64 -10.72
CA GLN A 966 -22.21 -33.74 -9.47
C GLN A 966 -22.15 -32.40 -8.74
N GLU A 967 -23.30 -31.91 -8.32
CA GLU A 967 -23.46 -30.65 -7.58
C GLU A 967 -24.14 -30.95 -6.24
N THR A 968 -23.78 -30.22 -5.20
CA THR A 968 -24.54 -30.25 -3.94
C THR A 968 -25.37 -29.00 -3.88
N LEU A 969 -26.68 -29.15 -4.05
CA LEU A 969 -27.63 -28.06 -3.98
C LEU A 969 -27.89 -27.77 -2.49
N PRO A 970 -27.63 -26.55 -1.99
CA PRO A 970 -27.84 -26.21 -0.58
C PRO A 970 -29.30 -25.87 -0.29
N ALA A 971 -29.78 -26.23 0.92
CA ALA A 971 -31.09 -25.84 1.43
C ALA A 971 -31.06 -25.55 2.93
N GLY A 972 -31.92 -24.63 3.36
CA GLY A 972 -32.03 -24.20 4.76
C GLY A 972 -31.12 -23.01 5.05
N LEU A 973 -31.57 -22.18 5.99
CA LEU A 973 -30.79 -21.08 6.55
C LEU A 973 -30.09 -21.64 7.79
N GLY A 974 -28.80 -21.39 7.95
CA GLY A 974 -28.08 -21.74 9.18
C GLY A 974 -28.56 -20.87 10.33
N GLU A 975 -29.75 -21.15 10.88
CA GLU A 975 -30.43 -20.22 11.78
C GLU A 975 -30.32 -20.58 13.26
N VAL A 976 -30.15 -19.51 14.04
CA VAL A 976 -30.65 -19.43 15.41
C VAL A 976 -32.16 -19.23 15.32
N ARG A 977 -32.96 -20.24 15.70
CA ARG A 977 -34.43 -20.17 15.59
C ARG A 977 -35.05 -19.15 16.52
N ASP A 978 -34.72 -19.32 17.79
CA ASP A 978 -35.36 -18.66 18.90
C ASP A 978 -34.31 -18.27 19.91
N TRP A 979 -34.54 -17.11 20.50
CA TRP A 979 -33.81 -16.68 21.67
C TRP A 979 -34.75 -16.38 22.82
N LEU A 980 -34.16 -16.33 23.98
CA LEU A 980 -34.79 -15.94 25.20
C LEU A 980 -33.89 -14.88 25.83
N VAL A 981 -34.25 -13.61 25.68
CA VAL A 981 -33.57 -12.54 26.42
C VAL A 981 -34.02 -12.66 27.87
N ILE A 982 -33.10 -13.07 28.73
CA ILE A 982 -33.40 -13.34 30.13
C ILE A 982 -33.51 -12.01 30.89
N GLY A 983 -32.84 -10.94 30.41
CA GLY A 983 -32.99 -9.56 30.89
C GLY A 983 -32.59 -9.39 32.37
N PRO A 984 -32.57 -8.17 32.93
CA PRO A 984 -31.94 -7.89 34.23
C PRO A 984 -32.74 -8.41 35.44
N GLU A 985 -33.85 -9.11 35.23
CA GLU A 985 -34.85 -9.44 36.25
C GLU A 985 -34.48 -10.68 37.08
N ILE A 986 -33.20 -11.04 37.16
CA ILE A 986 -32.71 -12.13 38.02
C ILE A 986 -32.64 -11.59 39.46
N PRO A 987 -33.37 -12.15 40.44
CA PRO A 987 -33.39 -11.61 41.79
C PRO A 987 -32.04 -11.81 42.52
N GLY A 988 -31.21 -10.77 42.57
CA GLY A 988 -30.02 -10.71 43.43
C GLY A 988 -28.69 -11.07 42.77
N ALA A 989 -27.61 -11.04 43.56
CA ALA A 989 -26.21 -11.24 43.12
C ALA A 989 -25.85 -12.70 42.73
N THR A 990 -26.87 -13.54 42.56
CA THR A 990 -26.74 -14.98 42.32
C THR A 990 -27.32 -15.26 40.94
N VAL A 991 -26.45 -15.48 39.96
CA VAL A 991 -26.87 -16.16 38.73
C VAL A 991 -27.24 -17.57 39.16
N GLU A 992 -28.51 -17.97 39.04
CA GLU A 992 -28.92 -19.33 39.43
C GLU A 992 -27.98 -20.35 38.77
N ALA A 993 -27.46 -21.31 39.53
CA ALA A 993 -26.61 -22.37 38.98
C ALA A 993 -27.31 -23.14 37.82
N SER A 994 -28.65 -23.10 37.75
CA SER A 994 -29.45 -23.65 36.66
C SER A 994 -29.17 -22.99 35.29
N LEU A 995 -28.78 -21.71 35.26
CA LEU A 995 -28.47 -20.93 34.05
C LEU A 995 -27.11 -21.28 33.44
N LEU A 996 -26.15 -21.69 34.28
CA LEU A 996 -24.76 -21.95 33.89
C LEU A 996 -24.43 -23.45 33.84
N THR A 997 -25.44 -24.32 33.96
CA THR A 997 -25.30 -25.79 33.93
C THR A 997 -26.06 -26.40 32.76
N ASN A 998 -25.79 -27.67 32.44
CA ASN A 998 -26.45 -28.46 31.38
C ASN A 998 -28.00 -28.51 31.43
N ARG A 999 -28.66 -27.86 32.39
CA ARG A 999 -30.13 -27.78 32.49
C ARG A 999 -30.77 -26.96 31.38
N VAL A 1000 -30.05 -26.07 30.71
CA VAL A 1000 -30.57 -25.31 29.54
C VAL A 1000 -30.99 -26.27 28.43
N GLN A 1001 -30.28 -27.39 28.27
CA GLN A 1001 -30.64 -28.45 27.31
C GLN A 1001 -31.98 -29.14 27.65
N GLN A 1002 -32.54 -28.95 28.85
CA GLN A 1002 -33.80 -29.56 29.29
C GLN A 1002 -35.03 -28.66 29.07
N TRP A 1003 -34.85 -27.39 28.69
CA TRP A 1003 -35.98 -26.49 28.43
C TRP A 1003 -36.81 -26.97 27.23
N ARG A 1004 -38.09 -26.65 27.17
CA ARG A 1004 -38.92 -26.93 25.99
C ARG A 1004 -39.21 -25.62 25.26
N TRP A 1005 -39.17 -25.66 23.94
CA TRP A 1005 -39.31 -24.47 23.09
C TRP A 1005 -40.76 -23.95 23.09
N ASP A 1006 -41.73 -24.86 23.31
CA ASP A 1006 -43.17 -24.57 23.37
C ASP A 1006 -43.64 -24.17 24.76
N GLN A 1007 -42.74 -24.10 25.74
CA GLN A 1007 -43.07 -23.75 27.12
C GLN A 1007 -42.29 -22.52 27.59
N PRO A 1008 -42.93 -21.62 28.34
CA PRO A 1008 -42.22 -20.55 29.01
C PRO A 1008 -41.19 -21.11 30.01
N VAL A 1009 -40.03 -20.47 30.08
CA VAL A 1009 -38.98 -20.79 31.04
C VAL A 1009 -39.14 -19.87 32.25
N ARG A 1010 -39.12 -20.45 33.45
CA ARG A 1010 -39.18 -19.68 34.70
C ARG A 1010 -37.79 -19.35 35.22
N PHE A 1011 -37.59 -18.07 35.58
CA PHE A 1011 -36.40 -17.55 36.25
C PHE A 1011 -36.85 -16.83 37.53
N GLY A 1012 -36.66 -17.48 38.68
CA GLY A 1012 -37.22 -16.99 39.94
C GLY A 1012 -38.75 -16.84 39.88
N ALA A 1013 -39.26 -15.63 40.09
CA ALA A 1013 -40.69 -15.32 40.03
C ALA A 1013 -41.20 -14.94 38.62
N ASN A 1014 -40.31 -14.82 37.64
CA ASN A 1014 -40.63 -14.35 36.30
C ASN A 1014 -40.71 -15.52 35.32
N GLU A 1015 -41.65 -15.45 34.39
CA GLU A 1015 -41.86 -16.44 33.35
C GLU A 1015 -41.60 -15.77 31.99
N LYS A 1016 -40.67 -16.32 31.20
CA LYS A 1016 -40.24 -15.76 29.91
C LYS A 1016 -40.46 -16.80 28.82
N SER A 1017 -41.13 -16.40 27.75
CA SER A 1017 -41.35 -17.27 26.58
C SER A 1017 -40.25 -17.07 25.55
N TRP A 1018 -39.87 -18.16 24.89
CA TRP A 1018 -39.00 -18.11 23.71
C TRP A 1018 -39.61 -17.20 22.64
N GLN A 1019 -38.77 -16.42 21.99
CA GLN A 1019 -39.17 -15.51 20.92
C GLN A 1019 -38.38 -15.82 19.66
N ARG A 1020 -39.04 -15.71 18.51
CA ARG A 1020 -38.41 -15.87 17.21
C ARG A 1020 -37.48 -14.69 16.93
N VAL A 1021 -36.28 -14.96 16.43
CA VAL A 1021 -35.31 -13.90 16.13
C VAL A 1021 -35.74 -13.14 14.86
N GLN A 1022 -36.00 -11.83 14.99
CA GLN A 1022 -36.33 -10.95 13.85
C GLN A 1022 -35.30 -9.82 13.65
N GLY A 1023 -34.04 -10.04 14.02
CA GLY A 1023 -32.94 -9.09 13.82
C GLY A 1023 -32.07 -8.89 15.06
N VAL A 1024 -31.82 -7.64 15.42
CA VAL A 1024 -31.00 -7.24 16.58
C VAL A 1024 -31.88 -7.10 17.81
N SER A 1025 -31.44 -7.57 18.98
CA SER A 1025 -32.08 -7.17 20.24
C SER A 1025 -31.09 -6.80 21.33
N PRO A 1026 -31.45 -5.76 22.11
CA PRO A 1026 -30.61 -5.23 23.15
C PRO A 1026 -30.64 -6.14 24.36
N LEU A 1027 -29.47 -6.32 24.98
CA LEU A 1027 -29.34 -6.83 26.33
C LEU A 1027 -29.42 -5.66 27.31
N ALA A 1028 -30.41 -5.72 28.20
CA ALA A 1028 -30.50 -4.81 29.32
C ALA A 1028 -29.66 -5.34 30.49
N PHE A 1029 -28.79 -4.49 31.03
CA PHE A 1029 -27.94 -4.79 32.19
C PHE A 1029 -28.69 -4.50 33.50
N ASP A 1030 -28.43 -5.32 34.51
CA ASP A 1030 -28.96 -5.12 35.86
C ASP A 1030 -28.13 -4.08 36.64
N LYS A 1031 -28.45 -3.87 37.93
CA LYS A 1031 -27.67 -3.07 38.87
C LYS A 1031 -26.29 -3.68 39.12
N TRP A 1032 -25.39 -2.85 39.61
CA TRP A 1032 -24.04 -3.26 39.97
C TRP A 1032 -24.00 -4.20 41.18
N PHE A 1033 -23.29 -5.32 41.06
CA PHE A 1033 -23.07 -6.28 42.15
C PHE A 1033 -21.60 -6.34 42.60
N PRO A 1034 -21.33 -6.33 43.92
CA PRO A 1034 -19.98 -6.42 44.47
C PRO A 1034 -19.38 -7.82 44.40
N THR A 1035 -20.17 -8.85 44.09
CA THR A 1035 -19.73 -10.22 43.83
C THR A 1035 -20.84 -10.92 43.05
N ILE A 1036 -20.53 -11.62 41.97
CA ILE A 1036 -21.48 -12.46 41.23
C ILE A 1036 -21.16 -13.93 41.53
N THR A 1037 -22.09 -14.63 42.17
CA THR A 1037 -21.91 -16.03 42.59
C THR A 1037 -21.98 -16.98 41.39
N HIS A 1038 -21.22 -18.11 41.41
CA HIS A 1038 -21.11 -19.12 40.33
C HIS A 1038 -20.33 -18.72 39.07
N LEU A 1039 -19.70 -17.54 39.07
CA LEU A 1039 -18.63 -17.15 38.14
C LEU A 1039 -17.26 -17.27 38.81
N PRO A 1040 -16.13 -17.13 38.09
CA PRO A 1040 -14.80 -17.10 38.70
C PRO A 1040 -14.73 -16.15 39.91
N ALA A 1041 -14.01 -16.59 40.96
CA ALA A 1041 -13.98 -15.89 42.24
C ALA A 1041 -13.53 -14.43 42.08
N GLY A 1042 -14.32 -13.49 42.61
CA GLY A 1042 -14.04 -12.05 42.53
C GLY A 1042 -14.65 -11.33 41.33
N THR A 1043 -15.49 -11.99 40.52
CA THR A 1043 -16.23 -11.31 39.44
C THR A 1043 -17.22 -10.30 40.04
N THR A 1044 -17.11 -9.03 39.64
CA THR A 1044 -17.97 -7.93 40.09
C THR A 1044 -18.48 -7.16 38.88
N GLY A 1045 -19.72 -6.67 38.91
CA GLY A 1045 -20.30 -6.00 37.76
C GLY A 1045 -21.81 -5.97 37.74
N ALA A 1046 -22.35 -5.25 36.76
CA ALA A 1046 -23.71 -5.47 36.28
C ALA A 1046 -23.69 -6.58 35.22
N PHE A 1047 -24.74 -7.38 35.09
CA PHE A 1047 -24.76 -8.45 34.10
C PHE A 1047 -26.06 -8.48 33.30
N ALA A 1048 -26.01 -9.14 32.14
CA ALA A 1048 -27.14 -9.44 31.27
C ALA A 1048 -26.96 -10.85 30.68
N ALA A 1049 -28.05 -11.60 30.49
CA ALA A 1049 -28.01 -12.95 29.95
C ALA A 1049 -29.01 -13.17 28.82
N ALA A 1050 -28.67 -14.07 27.90
CA ALA A 1050 -29.55 -14.59 26.88
C ALA A 1050 -29.35 -16.10 26.71
N ALA A 1051 -30.42 -16.82 26.41
CA ALA A 1051 -30.35 -18.19 25.93
C ALA A 1051 -30.68 -18.25 24.44
N ILE A 1052 -29.97 -19.13 23.73
CA ILE A 1052 -30.02 -19.26 22.28
C ILE A 1052 -30.18 -20.74 21.93
N GLN A 1053 -31.07 -21.06 20.99
CA GLN A 1053 -31.12 -22.37 20.35
C GLN A 1053 -30.48 -22.28 18.96
N ALA A 1054 -29.39 -23.02 18.76
CA ALA A 1054 -28.78 -23.24 17.45
C ALA A 1054 -29.20 -24.60 16.90
N ASP A 1055 -29.71 -24.66 15.68
CA ASP A 1055 -30.14 -25.90 15.03
C ASP A 1055 -29.01 -26.68 14.39
N ALA A 1056 -27.95 -25.97 14.05
CA ALA A 1056 -26.75 -26.45 13.42
C ALA A 1056 -25.57 -25.65 13.98
N GLY A 1057 -24.36 -26.05 13.62
CA GLY A 1057 -23.19 -25.22 13.85
C GLY A 1057 -23.33 -23.87 13.16
N VAL A 1058 -23.44 -22.77 13.91
CA VAL A 1058 -23.73 -21.43 13.36
C VAL A 1058 -22.81 -20.37 13.96
N TRP A 1059 -22.38 -19.42 13.13
CA TRP A 1059 -21.70 -18.22 13.61
C TRP A 1059 -22.73 -17.13 13.93
N VAL A 1060 -22.61 -16.51 15.11
CA VAL A 1060 -23.43 -15.37 15.54
C VAL A 1060 -22.55 -14.15 15.81
N GLU A 1061 -23.08 -12.93 15.68
CA GLU A 1061 -22.32 -11.68 15.87
C GLU A 1061 -22.84 -10.87 17.06
N TRP A 1062 -21.95 -10.51 17.98
CA TRP A 1062 -22.25 -9.65 19.12
C TRP A 1062 -21.83 -8.23 18.84
N THR A 1063 -22.72 -7.27 19.04
CA THR A 1063 -22.39 -5.84 18.89
C THR A 1063 -22.40 -5.15 20.24
N ALA A 1064 -21.20 -4.80 20.72
CA ALA A 1064 -21.05 -3.91 21.87
C ALA A 1064 -21.02 -2.45 21.38
N GLY A 1065 -22.08 -1.70 21.68
CA GLY A 1065 -22.21 -0.27 21.41
C GLY A 1065 -21.45 0.58 22.42
N LEU A 1066 -20.98 1.74 21.96
CA LEU A 1066 -20.34 2.73 22.81
C LEU A 1066 -21.41 3.69 23.33
N GLY A 1067 -21.57 3.77 24.65
CA GLY A 1067 -22.13 4.99 25.25
C GLY A 1067 -21.20 6.17 24.92
N GLY A 1068 -21.73 7.40 24.91
CA GLY A 1068 -21.11 8.59 24.32
C GLY A 1068 -19.61 8.86 24.58
N PRO A 1069 -19.00 9.80 23.82
CA PRO A 1069 -17.56 10.03 23.78
C PRO A 1069 -16.91 10.14 25.17
N GLY A 1070 -15.81 9.41 25.40
CA GLY A 1070 -14.98 9.53 26.61
C GLY A 1070 -15.21 8.50 27.72
N SER A 1071 -16.11 7.53 27.55
CA SER A 1071 -16.38 6.48 28.55
C SER A 1071 -15.48 5.25 28.38
N ARG A 1072 -14.74 4.84 29.43
CA ARG A 1072 -14.01 3.56 29.48
C ARG A 1072 -14.99 2.46 29.88
N ARG A 1073 -15.00 1.33 29.17
CA ARG A 1073 -15.88 0.20 29.50
C ARG A 1073 -15.16 -1.13 29.48
N GLU A 1074 -15.48 -1.98 30.43
CA GLU A 1074 -14.91 -3.33 30.55
C GLU A 1074 -16.06 -4.34 30.57
N LEU A 1075 -16.04 -5.29 29.63
CA LEU A 1075 -17.08 -6.31 29.43
C LEU A 1075 -16.44 -7.69 29.46
N GLN A 1076 -16.99 -8.62 30.24
CA GLN A 1076 -16.63 -10.04 30.19
C GLN A 1076 -17.78 -10.86 29.64
N PHE A 1077 -17.47 -11.85 28.80
CA PHE A 1077 -18.44 -12.72 28.16
C PHE A 1077 -18.20 -14.17 28.58
N PHE A 1078 -19.29 -14.84 28.94
CA PHE A 1078 -19.31 -16.25 29.30
C PHE A 1078 -20.28 -16.99 28.38
N LEU A 1079 -19.88 -18.17 27.91
CA LEU A 1079 -20.69 -19.10 27.12
C LEU A 1079 -20.77 -20.40 27.91
N ASP A 1080 -21.98 -20.82 28.24
CA ASP A 1080 -22.27 -22.03 29.03
C ASP A 1080 -21.42 -22.11 30.32
N GLY A 1081 -21.27 -20.96 31.00
CA GLY A 1081 -20.51 -20.83 32.25
C GLY A 1081 -18.99 -20.73 32.11
N LYS A 1082 -18.43 -20.82 30.90
CA LYS A 1082 -17.00 -20.64 30.65
C LYS A 1082 -16.72 -19.24 30.10
N GLU A 1083 -15.76 -18.54 30.71
CA GLU A 1083 -15.28 -17.26 30.18
C GLU A 1083 -14.64 -17.50 28.81
N PHE A 1084 -15.10 -16.79 27.78
CA PHE A 1084 -14.53 -16.92 26.44
C PHE A 1084 -13.98 -15.61 25.89
N PHE A 1085 -14.38 -14.45 26.45
CA PHE A 1085 -13.89 -13.15 25.98
C PHE A 1085 -13.89 -12.07 27.07
N ASP A 1086 -12.84 -11.24 27.10
CA ASP A 1086 -12.75 -10.02 27.93
C ASP A 1086 -12.45 -8.83 27.01
N LEU A 1087 -13.35 -7.86 26.98
CA LEU A 1087 -13.32 -6.69 26.09
C LEU A 1087 -13.13 -5.41 26.91
N ARG A 1088 -12.04 -4.68 26.63
CA ARG A 1088 -11.79 -3.33 27.15
C ARG A 1088 -11.93 -2.29 26.04
N LEU A 1089 -12.87 -1.38 26.20
CA LEU A 1089 -13.13 -0.28 25.27
C LEU A 1089 -12.52 1.02 25.82
N GLY A 1090 -11.60 1.61 25.04
CA GLY A 1090 -10.86 2.83 25.37
C GLY A 1090 -11.42 4.10 24.71
N ARG A 1091 -10.79 5.24 24.98
CA ARG A 1091 -11.25 6.58 24.55
C ARG A 1091 -11.29 6.81 23.03
N GLU A 1092 -10.60 6.00 22.22
CA GLU A 1092 -10.38 6.23 20.78
C GLU A 1092 -11.17 5.29 19.84
N THR A 1093 -12.01 4.40 20.37
CA THR A 1093 -12.82 3.52 19.50
C THR A 1093 -14.06 4.27 19.01
N TRP A 1094 -14.22 4.43 17.68
CA TRP A 1094 -15.33 5.17 17.06
C TRP A 1094 -16.45 4.28 16.49
N SER A 1095 -16.25 2.96 16.48
CA SER A 1095 -17.16 1.99 15.86
C SER A 1095 -17.58 0.91 16.86
N PRO A 1096 -18.84 0.42 16.81
CA PRO A 1096 -19.28 -0.74 17.58
C PRO A 1096 -18.33 -1.91 17.39
N LYS A 1097 -18.01 -2.65 18.47
CA LYS A 1097 -17.20 -3.86 18.36
C LYS A 1097 -18.11 -5.04 18.07
N ARG A 1098 -17.85 -5.67 16.93
CA ARG A 1098 -18.53 -6.87 16.46
C ARG A 1098 -17.69 -8.09 16.83
N LEU A 1099 -18.26 -9.04 17.57
CA LEU A 1099 -17.58 -10.26 18.01
C LEU A 1099 -18.33 -11.48 17.45
N PRO A 1100 -17.77 -12.18 16.45
CA PRO A 1100 -18.31 -13.43 15.97
C PRO A 1100 -18.05 -14.52 17.02
N MET A 1101 -19.01 -15.42 17.15
CA MET A 1101 -18.97 -16.54 18.08
C MET A 1101 -19.63 -17.73 17.41
N TYR A 1102 -18.96 -18.88 17.44
CA TYR A 1102 -19.53 -20.11 16.93
C TYR A 1102 -20.37 -20.79 18.01
N LEU A 1103 -21.58 -21.20 17.65
CA LEU A 1103 -22.48 -22.01 18.45
C LEU A 1103 -22.57 -23.39 17.81
N SER A 1104 -22.30 -24.44 18.59
CA SER A 1104 -22.61 -25.81 18.15
C SER A 1104 -24.12 -26.01 18.07
N GLN A 1105 -24.55 -27.06 17.38
CA GLN A 1105 -25.95 -27.48 17.45
C GLN A 1105 -26.33 -27.75 18.92
N GLY A 1106 -27.39 -27.09 19.40
CA GLY A 1106 -27.84 -27.21 20.78
C GLY A 1106 -28.25 -25.88 21.38
N ARG A 1107 -28.52 -25.90 22.69
CA ARG A 1107 -28.85 -24.68 23.45
C ARG A 1107 -27.63 -24.12 24.14
N HIS A 1108 -27.52 -22.81 24.12
CA HIS A 1108 -26.39 -22.09 24.68
C HIS A 1108 -26.89 -20.94 25.55
N VAL A 1109 -26.27 -20.73 26.70
CA VAL A 1109 -26.48 -19.54 27.54
C VAL A 1109 -25.26 -18.67 27.47
N ILE A 1110 -25.52 -17.38 27.25
CA ILE A 1110 -24.48 -16.37 27.21
C ILE A 1110 -24.76 -15.34 28.28
N LEU A 1111 -23.72 -15.03 29.04
CA LEU A 1111 -23.74 -14.04 30.10
C LEU A 1111 -22.70 -12.96 29.79
N VAL A 1112 -23.13 -11.71 29.84
CA VAL A 1112 -22.27 -10.54 29.66
C VAL A 1112 -22.21 -9.78 30.98
N VAL A 1113 -21.00 -9.52 31.47
CA VAL A 1113 -20.75 -8.78 32.72
C VAL A 1113 -20.05 -7.47 32.41
N ALA A 1114 -20.71 -6.35 32.68
CA ALA A 1114 -20.14 -5.02 32.65
C ALA A 1114 -19.44 -4.72 33.99
N ARG A 1115 -18.11 -4.57 33.94
CA ARG A 1115 -17.23 -4.29 35.10
C ARG A 1115 -16.96 -2.80 35.32
N THR A 1116 -17.73 -1.91 34.71
CA THR A 1116 -17.62 -0.46 34.96
C THR A 1116 -18.88 0.07 35.64
N ARG A 1117 -18.72 0.74 36.78
CA ARG A 1117 -19.83 1.15 37.67
C ARG A 1117 -20.53 2.44 37.21
N ASP A 1118 -19.82 3.32 36.51
CA ASP A 1118 -20.25 4.71 36.34
C ASP A 1118 -21.22 4.91 35.16
N GLN A 1119 -21.23 3.98 34.18
CA GLN A 1119 -22.19 3.92 33.08
C GLN A 1119 -22.27 2.47 32.56
N LEU A 1120 -23.45 2.01 32.14
CA LEU A 1120 -23.64 0.68 31.52
C LEU A 1120 -23.58 0.77 29.98
N PRO A 1121 -22.93 -0.17 29.28
CA PRO A 1121 -22.91 -0.18 27.81
C PRO A 1121 -24.25 -0.61 27.22
N GLU A 1122 -24.58 -0.12 26.02
CA GLU A 1122 -25.57 -0.78 25.17
C GLU A 1122 -24.91 -1.99 24.51
N VAL A 1123 -25.29 -3.19 24.93
CA VAL A 1123 -24.89 -4.42 24.25
C VAL A 1123 -26.10 -4.94 23.51
N SER A 1124 -25.91 -5.29 22.26
CA SER A 1124 -26.94 -5.92 21.45
C SER A 1124 -26.40 -7.18 20.82
N LEU A 1125 -27.25 -8.18 20.74
CA LEU A 1125 -26.97 -9.41 20.04
C LEU A 1125 -27.66 -9.35 18.69
N SER A 1126 -26.92 -9.64 17.62
CA SER A 1126 -27.45 -9.75 16.27
C SER A 1126 -27.12 -11.12 15.71
N VAL A 1127 -28.15 -11.89 15.37
CA VAL A 1127 -27.92 -13.10 14.57
C VAL A 1127 -27.73 -12.64 13.13
N ARG A 1128 -26.51 -12.82 12.61
CA ARG A 1128 -26.21 -12.67 11.18
C ARG A 1128 -25.62 -13.98 10.71
N GLU A 1129 -26.22 -14.57 9.69
CA GLU A 1129 -25.56 -15.57 8.88
C GLU A 1129 -24.36 -14.86 8.21
N LEU A 1130 -23.14 -15.29 8.52
CA LEU A 1130 -21.96 -14.81 7.81
C LEU A 1130 -22.00 -15.45 6.43
N ASP A 1131 -22.73 -14.83 5.49
CA ASP A 1131 -22.63 -15.18 4.08
C ASP A 1131 -21.16 -15.15 3.64
N ASP A 1132 -20.79 -15.98 2.66
CA ASP A 1132 -19.46 -16.06 2.02
C ASP A 1132 -18.89 -14.69 1.54
N ASN A 1133 -19.65 -13.59 1.61
CA ASN A 1133 -19.22 -12.24 1.23
C ASN A 1133 -19.17 -11.22 2.40
N GLY A 1134 -19.38 -11.63 3.65
CA GLY A 1134 -19.49 -10.75 4.81
C GLY A 1134 -18.25 -10.74 5.72
N GLY A 1135 -17.06 -10.52 5.18
CA GLY A 1135 -15.80 -10.54 5.95
C GLY A 1135 -15.70 -9.46 7.04
N GLY A 1136 -16.12 -9.78 8.27
CA GLY A 1136 -15.85 -9.02 9.49
C GLY A 1136 -14.73 -9.68 10.33
N ARG A 1137 -13.73 -8.89 10.76
CA ARG A 1137 -12.53 -9.33 11.51
C ARG A 1137 -12.85 -9.74 12.96
N VAL A 1138 -12.43 -10.93 13.46
CA VAL A 1138 -12.08 -11.20 14.89
C VAL A 1138 -11.17 -12.43 15.08
N ARG A 1139 -10.20 -12.36 16.02
CA ARG A 1139 -9.30 -13.45 16.46
C ARG A 1139 -9.85 -14.21 17.70
N PRO A 1140 -9.74 -15.56 17.79
CA PRO A 1140 -9.91 -16.32 19.03
C PRO A 1140 -8.71 -16.16 19.98
N VAL A 1141 -8.89 -16.29 21.30
CA VAL A 1141 -7.83 -16.10 22.32
C VAL A 1141 -7.17 -17.42 22.80
N ALA A 1142 -7.59 -18.60 22.33
CA ALA A 1142 -6.93 -19.86 22.67
C ALA A 1142 -7.19 -20.96 21.62
N PRO A 1143 -6.30 -21.98 21.49
CA PRO A 1143 -6.57 -23.14 20.64
C PRO A 1143 -7.74 -23.92 21.25
N TRP A 1144 -8.91 -23.84 20.62
CA TRP A 1144 -10.01 -24.76 20.86
C TRP A 1144 -9.62 -26.11 20.27
N THR A 1145 -9.17 -27.04 21.11
CA THR A 1145 -9.15 -28.45 20.76
C THR A 1145 -10.57 -28.97 20.86
N GLN A 1146 -11.08 -29.55 19.77
CA GLN A 1146 -12.31 -30.36 19.78
C GLN A 1146 -12.09 -31.55 20.72
N ASP A 1147 -12.56 -31.43 21.95
CA ASP A 1147 -12.96 -32.57 22.79
C ASP A 1147 -14.40 -32.34 23.27
#